data_AF-A0A5J5TU58-F1
#
_entry.id   AF-A0A5J5TU58-F1
#
_cell.length_a   1.000
_cell.length_b   1.000
_cell.length_c   1.000
_cell.angle_alpha   90.00
_cell.angle_beta   90.00
_cell.angle_gamma   90.00
#
_symmetry.space_group_name_H-M   'P 1'
#
loop_
_entity.id
_entity.type
_entity.pdbx_description
1 polymer ?
#
loop_
_entity_poly.entity_id
_entity_poly.type
_entity_poly.pdbx_seq_one_letter_code
_entity_poly.pdbx_strand_id
1 'polypeptide(L)'
;MENCKNLVCLPDSFYKLKSLKSLYLEGCSRLEIFPEVMDTMEGLYKLDLSGTALKELPSSIDNLIGLQYLSLKDCNNLVCLPDSFYKLKSLLIFNLEGCSRLEIFPEVMDTIEELYELDLSGTALKELPSSIDNLIGLQYLRMKNCNNLVCLPDSFYKLKSLKTFDLEGCSRLEIFPEVMDTMEELYKLDLSGTPLKELPSSFDNLIGLKKLRLKNCEKLVCLPDSFYKLKSLKTFDLEGCLRLEIFLEIMDTMERLTVLDLSEAALKELPSSIDNLIGIKYLRMKNCKNLVCLPDSFYKLKSLKRFDLEGSLRLEIFPEVMDTMEELYELDLSGIALKELPSSIDNLIGLQYLRMKNCNNLVCLPDSFYKLKSLKTFDLEGCSRLEIFPEVMDTMEELYELDLRGIALKELPSSIDNLIGLQYLSLKDCENLVCLPDSFYKLKSLETFDLEGCSRLEIFPEVMDTMEELYELDLSRTALKELPSSVGNLIGLEYLRMKNCKNLVCLPDSFYKFKSLLCLSLCGCSNLVVKNLFTSVGGRPVNQKDLHGLSSLKKLDLSKSNLENFPTTIKQFPCLEELIMRKCKRLKSLPELPPSLVYLDADDCTSLEDVSSIKKHFEQALFCEDGSNRWLKLIFTNCFQLNENCTENDTSVEEVSSIKKLLKQAVFCKSLGWLFTNCFQLDQKAVSSAETPKLEMPFEQLVTVLKDYHQARPESKKGTRIVTCVPGSEIPEWFDFKSLGSSINIQLPSEWCSNNSRINFPCFVASVVVSFPDSYNGKELGIRCKCHLKSCNDDSHYLSCYASIGFKSGLSDKLLDHLFLLYGGEEVRGFVKSEASNERFYNEASFSFYLDDGETLHKWIWSECKVKQCGVHLLFAN
;
A
#
# COMPACT_ATOMS: atom_id res chain seq x y z
N MET A 1 30.04 26.07 -21.11
CA MET A 1 29.83 27.16 -20.12
C MET A 1 28.41 27.05 -19.58
N GLU A 2 28.01 25.84 -19.19
CA GLU A 2 26.67 25.63 -18.64
C GLU A 2 26.49 26.32 -17.29
N ASN A 3 25.24 26.63 -16.95
CA ASN A 3 24.77 27.14 -15.67
C ASN A 3 25.52 28.41 -15.18
N CYS A 4 26.10 29.20 -16.09
CA CYS A 4 26.80 30.44 -15.77
C CYS A 4 25.81 31.59 -15.51
N LYS A 5 25.04 31.51 -14.42
CA LYS A 5 23.90 32.38 -14.08
C LYS A 5 24.18 33.89 -13.97
N ASN A 6 25.44 34.33 -14.11
CA ASN A 6 25.84 35.75 -14.15
C ASN A 6 26.38 36.21 -15.52
N LEU A 7 26.40 35.34 -16.52
CA LEU A 7 26.75 35.70 -17.90
C LEU A 7 25.58 36.50 -18.52
N VAL A 8 25.85 37.72 -19.00
CA VAL A 8 24.83 38.63 -19.57
C VAL A 8 24.95 38.75 -21.09
N CYS A 9 26.18 38.68 -21.60
CA CYS A 9 26.52 38.63 -23.03
C CYS A 9 27.82 37.84 -23.22
N LEU A 10 28.10 37.40 -24.44
CA LEU A 10 29.45 37.01 -24.86
C LEU A 10 30.22 38.25 -25.37
N PRO A 11 31.56 38.19 -25.50
CA PRO A 11 32.32 39.21 -26.21
C PRO A 11 32.08 39.14 -27.73
N ASP A 12 31.92 40.30 -28.38
CA ASP A 12 31.72 40.39 -29.85
C ASP A 12 32.82 39.69 -30.65
N SER A 13 34.04 39.58 -30.09
CA SER A 13 35.17 38.87 -30.72
C SER A 13 35.03 37.34 -30.77
N PHE A 14 33.91 36.78 -30.28
CA PHE A 14 33.62 35.34 -30.26
C PHE A 14 33.82 34.64 -31.63
N TYR A 15 33.41 35.28 -32.75
CA TYR A 15 33.52 34.72 -34.10
C TYR A 15 34.97 34.42 -34.55
N LYS A 16 35.98 34.91 -33.82
CA LYS A 16 37.41 34.65 -34.08
C LYS A 16 37.85 33.28 -33.59
N LEU A 17 37.03 32.57 -32.81
CA LEU A 17 37.32 31.21 -32.31
C LEU A 17 37.09 30.14 -33.39
N LYS A 18 37.79 30.23 -34.53
CA LYS A 18 37.57 29.38 -35.71
C LYS A 18 37.74 27.86 -35.49
N SER A 19 38.45 27.46 -34.43
CA SER A 19 38.60 26.05 -34.03
C SER A 19 37.50 25.55 -33.06
N LEU A 20 36.55 26.41 -32.67
CA LEU A 20 35.48 26.05 -31.74
C LEU A 20 34.47 25.11 -32.41
N LYS A 21 34.23 23.98 -31.75
CA LYS A 21 33.42 22.87 -32.28
C LYS A 21 32.04 22.74 -31.67
N SER A 22 31.90 23.06 -30.39
CA SER A 22 30.62 23.15 -29.72
C SER A 22 30.64 24.30 -28.72
N LEU A 23 29.52 25.00 -28.59
CA LEU A 23 29.29 26.02 -27.56
C LEU A 23 28.08 25.64 -26.73
N TYR A 24 28.31 25.42 -25.44
CA TYR A 24 27.27 25.13 -24.46
C TYR A 24 27.10 26.33 -23.52
N LEU A 25 25.89 26.89 -23.50
CA LEU A 25 25.46 28.02 -22.68
C LEU A 25 24.14 27.72 -21.96
N GLU A 26 23.75 26.44 -21.92
CA GLU A 26 22.59 25.93 -21.19
C GLU A 26 22.52 26.50 -19.77
N GLY A 27 21.35 26.96 -19.32
CA GLY A 27 21.14 27.50 -17.97
C GLY A 27 21.81 28.84 -17.69
N CYS A 28 22.34 29.54 -18.69
CA CYS A 28 22.82 30.92 -18.55
C CYS A 28 21.64 31.91 -18.52
N SER A 29 20.83 31.83 -17.47
CA SER A 29 19.52 32.49 -17.30
C SER A 29 19.55 34.03 -17.17
N ARG A 30 20.66 34.68 -17.52
CA ARG A 30 20.81 36.14 -17.63
C ARG A 30 21.41 36.58 -18.97
N LEU A 31 21.71 35.64 -19.87
CA LEU A 31 22.19 35.91 -21.22
C LEU A 31 21.02 36.44 -22.05
N GLU A 32 20.92 37.76 -22.17
CA GLU A 32 19.81 38.44 -22.88
C GLU A 32 20.09 38.67 -24.37
N ILE A 33 21.36 38.66 -24.78
CA ILE A 33 21.81 38.94 -26.16
C ILE A 33 22.91 37.95 -26.57
N PHE A 34 22.77 37.36 -27.76
CA PHE A 34 23.84 36.61 -28.44
C PHE A 34 24.58 37.56 -29.41
N PRO A 35 25.93 37.54 -29.48
CA PRO A 35 26.69 38.52 -30.26
C PRO A 35 26.59 38.29 -31.77
N GLU A 36 26.77 39.37 -32.53
CA GLU A 36 26.86 39.34 -33.99
C GLU A 36 28.06 38.50 -34.48
N VAL A 37 27.80 37.55 -35.38
CA VAL A 37 28.81 36.67 -35.97
C VAL A 37 29.31 37.30 -37.28
N MET A 38 30.32 38.17 -37.16
CA MET A 38 30.78 39.03 -38.28
C MET A 38 31.56 38.30 -39.40
N ASP A 39 31.80 37.00 -39.30
CA ASP A 39 32.65 36.21 -40.22
C ASP A 39 32.38 34.69 -40.06
N THR A 40 32.46 33.91 -41.14
CA THR A 40 31.88 32.54 -41.22
C THR A 40 32.52 31.53 -40.25
N MET A 41 31.71 30.65 -39.67
CA MET A 41 32.13 29.65 -38.67
C MET A 41 31.79 28.21 -39.10
N GLU A 42 32.49 27.69 -40.10
CA GLU A 42 32.39 26.29 -40.55
C GLU A 42 32.69 25.25 -39.45
N GLY A 43 33.50 25.60 -38.45
CA GLY A 43 33.95 24.67 -37.40
C GLY A 43 32.90 24.34 -36.33
N LEU A 44 31.88 25.19 -36.13
CA LEU A 44 30.94 25.11 -35.02
C LEU A 44 29.72 24.26 -35.39
N TYR A 45 29.73 22.97 -35.05
CA TYR A 45 28.63 22.05 -35.37
C TYR A 45 27.52 22.00 -34.32
N LYS A 46 27.74 22.46 -33.08
CA LYS A 46 26.72 22.45 -32.02
C LYS A 46 26.68 23.75 -31.22
N LEU A 47 25.50 24.34 -31.11
CA LEU A 47 25.19 25.51 -30.30
C LEU A 47 24.01 25.19 -29.38
N ASP A 48 24.24 25.32 -28.07
CA ASP A 48 23.23 25.08 -27.04
C ASP A 48 23.04 26.34 -26.21
N LEU A 49 21.86 26.95 -26.33
CA LEU A 49 21.43 28.20 -25.69
C LEU A 49 20.26 27.96 -24.74
N SER A 50 20.02 26.70 -24.33
CA SER A 50 18.81 26.32 -23.59
C SER A 50 18.70 27.04 -22.23
N GLY A 51 17.50 27.44 -21.81
CA GLY A 51 17.27 28.13 -20.53
C GLY A 51 17.96 29.50 -20.39
N THR A 52 18.27 30.16 -21.50
CA THR A 52 18.82 31.53 -21.52
C THR A 52 17.71 32.59 -21.53
N ALA A 53 18.10 33.85 -21.37
CA ALA A 53 17.16 34.98 -21.29
C ALA A 53 16.97 35.71 -22.65
N LEU A 54 17.43 35.09 -23.75
CA LEU A 54 17.41 35.66 -25.11
C LEU A 54 16.00 36.07 -25.54
N LYS A 55 15.92 37.21 -26.25
CA LYS A 55 14.67 37.76 -26.82
C LYS A 55 14.56 37.49 -28.33
N GLU A 56 15.71 37.44 -28.99
CA GLU A 56 15.90 37.22 -30.42
C GLU A 56 17.29 36.59 -30.66
N LEU A 57 17.54 36.07 -31.85
CA LEU A 57 18.89 35.77 -32.34
C LEU A 57 19.29 36.82 -33.40
N PRO A 58 20.57 37.23 -33.46
CA PRO A 58 21.05 38.15 -34.49
C PRO A 58 20.90 37.53 -35.88
N SER A 59 20.64 38.36 -36.90
CA SER A 59 20.47 37.87 -38.28
C SER A 59 21.75 37.23 -38.85
N SER A 60 22.92 37.63 -38.34
CA SER A 60 24.23 37.03 -38.66
C SER A 60 24.43 35.61 -38.11
N ILE A 61 23.45 35.03 -37.40
CA ILE A 61 23.48 33.60 -37.03
C ILE A 61 23.67 32.71 -38.28
N ASP A 62 23.25 33.18 -39.46
CA ASP A 62 23.45 32.53 -40.76
C ASP A 62 24.92 32.30 -41.14
N ASN A 63 25.87 33.02 -40.55
CA ASN A 63 27.30 32.76 -40.72
C ASN A 63 27.80 31.49 -40.01
N LEU A 64 26.98 30.85 -39.17
CA LEU A 64 27.26 29.55 -38.56
C LEU A 64 27.00 28.37 -39.54
N ILE A 65 27.53 28.46 -40.76
CA ILE A 65 27.18 27.55 -41.87
C ILE A 65 27.49 26.07 -41.64
N GLY A 66 28.35 25.73 -40.66
CA GLY A 66 28.64 24.34 -40.26
C GLY A 66 27.73 23.77 -39.15
N LEU A 67 26.73 24.53 -38.69
CA LEU A 67 25.91 24.18 -37.53
C LEU A 67 24.95 23.03 -37.83
N GLN A 68 25.07 21.94 -37.06
CA GLN A 68 24.26 20.71 -37.17
C GLN A 68 23.23 20.57 -36.04
N TYR A 69 23.48 21.19 -34.88
CA TYR A 69 22.57 21.20 -33.75
C TYR A 69 22.41 22.61 -33.20
N LEU A 70 21.17 23.08 -33.09
CA LEU A 70 20.79 24.30 -32.41
C LEU A 70 19.70 24.01 -31.38
N SER A 71 19.96 24.29 -30.10
CA SER A 71 18.92 24.29 -29.07
C SER A 71 18.74 25.67 -28.47
N LEU A 72 17.48 26.10 -28.43
CA LEU A 72 16.93 27.25 -27.73
C LEU A 72 15.89 26.79 -26.68
N LYS A 73 15.90 25.50 -26.29
CA LYS A 73 14.93 24.94 -25.34
C LYS A 73 14.76 25.83 -24.09
N ASP A 74 13.53 26.03 -23.62
CA ASP A 74 13.17 26.83 -22.44
C ASP A 74 13.65 28.31 -22.49
N CYS A 75 13.94 28.86 -23.68
CA CYS A 75 14.16 30.30 -23.87
C CYS A 75 12.83 31.08 -23.80
N ASN A 76 12.25 31.13 -22.60
CA ASN A 76 10.94 31.73 -22.28
C ASN A 76 10.82 33.24 -22.56
N ASN A 77 11.90 33.90 -22.98
CA ASN A 77 11.91 35.29 -23.42
C ASN A 77 11.89 35.46 -24.96
N LEU A 78 12.15 34.39 -25.73
CA LEU A 78 12.30 34.44 -27.18
C LEU A 78 10.97 34.80 -27.86
N VAL A 79 10.96 35.89 -28.62
CA VAL A 79 9.75 36.41 -29.29
C VAL A 79 9.73 36.05 -30.78
N CYS A 80 10.91 36.06 -31.42
CA CYS A 80 11.08 35.80 -32.84
C CYS A 80 12.40 35.07 -33.14
N LEU A 81 12.50 34.54 -34.36
CA LEU A 81 13.72 34.03 -34.97
C LEU A 81 14.05 34.92 -36.18
N PRO A 82 15.33 35.06 -36.56
CA PRO A 82 15.71 35.86 -37.71
C PRO A 82 15.30 35.19 -39.02
N ASP A 83 14.77 35.98 -39.96
CA ASP A 83 14.35 35.51 -41.29
C ASP A 83 15.46 34.78 -42.06
N SER A 84 16.74 35.06 -41.76
CA SER A 84 17.91 34.41 -42.36
C SER A 84 18.13 32.95 -41.91
N PHE A 85 17.35 32.43 -40.96
CA PHE A 85 17.47 31.06 -40.40
C PHE A 85 17.65 29.97 -41.47
N TYR A 86 16.91 30.03 -42.59
CA TYR A 86 16.92 29.01 -43.65
C TYR A 86 18.29 28.81 -44.33
N LYS A 87 19.25 29.71 -44.10
CA LYS A 87 20.63 29.60 -44.61
C LYS A 87 21.49 28.60 -43.81
N LEU A 88 21.04 28.12 -42.65
CA LEU A 88 21.72 27.10 -41.84
C LEU A 88 21.56 25.70 -42.46
N LYS A 89 22.05 25.52 -43.69
CA LYS A 89 21.75 24.34 -44.52
C LYS A 89 22.35 23.02 -44.03
N SER A 90 23.26 23.05 -43.06
CA SER A 90 23.80 21.85 -42.38
C SER A 90 23.03 21.44 -41.12
N LEU A 91 21.97 22.17 -40.74
CA LEU A 91 21.27 21.96 -39.48
C LEU A 91 20.44 20.67 -39.52
N LEU A 92 20.79 19.69 -38.67
CA LEU A 92 20.12 18.40 -38.54
C LEU A 92 19.00 18.43 -37.49
N ILE A 93 19.22 19.14 -36.38
CA ILE A 93 18.31 19.22 -35.24
C ILE A 93 18.13 20.67 -34.82
N PHE A 94 16.88 21.13 -34.76
CA PHE A 94 16.50 22.43 -34.21
C PHE A 94 15.48 22.27 -33.08
N ASN A 95 15.84 22.65 -31.86
CA ASN A 95 14.97 22.55 -30.69
C ASN A 95 14.57 23.95 -30.17
N LEU A 96 13.26 24.23 -30.15
CA LEU A 96 12.60 25.42 -29.63
C LEU A 96 11.56 25.06 -28.54
N GLU A 97 11.61 23.84 -28.00
CA GLU A 97 10.75 23.35 -26.92
C GLU A 97 10.68 24.37 -25.76
N GLY A 98 9.51 24.74 -25.28
CA GLY A 98 9.36 25.68 -24.16
C GLY A 98 9.68 27.15 -24.49
N CYS A 99 9.85 27.53 -25.77
CA CYS A 99 9.93 28.94 -26.19
C CYS A 99 8.53 29.62 -26.14
N SER A 100 8.00 29.76 -24.92
CA SER A 100 6.61 30.14 -24.59
C SER A 100 6.16 31.56 -25.00
N ARG A 101 6.99 32.30 -25.74
CA ARG A 101 6.66 33.61 -26.34
C ARG A 101 6.88 33.68 -27.85
N LEU A 102 7.37 32.61 -28.48
CA LEU A 102 7.56 32.55 -29.92
C LEU A 102 6.20 32.41 -30.61
N GLU A 103 5.65 33.52 -31.12
CA GLU A 103 4.31 33.55 -31.75
C GLU A 103 4.32 33.23 -33.24
N ILE A 104 5.46 33.39 -33.92
CA ILE A 104 5.65 33.23 -35.37
C ILE A 104 6.92 32.42 -35.65
N PHE A 105 6.85 31.47 -36.59
CA PHE A 105 8.01 30.78 -37.15
C PHE A 105 8.36 31.42 -38.51
N PRO A 106 9.64 31.68 -38.83
CA PRO A 106 10.03 32.44 -40.03
C PRO A 106 9.80 31.67 -41.33
N GLU A 107 9.58 32.41 -42.42
CA GLU A 107 9.48 31.87 -43.77
C GLU A 107 10.80 31.19 -44.21
N VAL A 108 10.67 30.04 -44.87
CA VAL A 108 11.78 29.18 -45.29
C VAL A 108 11.93 29.30 -46.81
N MET A 109 12.82 30.19 -47.26
CA MET A 109 12.87 30.60 -48.68
C MET A 109 13.56 29.59 -49.62
N ASP A 110 14.44 28.75 -49.08
CA ASP A 110 15.18 27.69 -49.81
C ASP A 110 14.79 26.30 -49.29
N THR A 111 14.91 25.27 -50.14
CA THR A 111 14.76 23.86 -49.71
C THR A 111 15.87 23.43 -48.76
N ILE A 112 15.51 22.69 -47.71
CA ILE A 112 16.43 22.15 -46.68
C ILE A 112 16.28 20.62 -46.62
N GLU A 113 17.33 19.92 -47.04
CA GLU A 113 17.40 18.45 -47.12
C GLU A 113 17.98 17.79 -45.87
N GLU A 114 18.78 18.52 -45.08
CA GLU A 114 19.52 17.98 -43.92
C GLU A 114 18.70 18.01 -42.61
N LEU A 115 17.72 18.92 -42.47
CA LEU A 115 16.97 19.10 -41.23
C LEU A 115 16.06 17.89 -40.98
N TYR A 116 16.44 17.08 -39.98
CA TYR A 116 15.83 15.80 -39.64
C TYR A 116 14.79 15.92 -38.52
N GLU A 117 15.04 16.78 -37.53
CA GLU A 117 14.17 16.99 -36.37
C GLU A 117 13.96 18.48 -36.06
N LEU A 118 12.69 18.87 -35.92
CA LEU A 118 12.24 20.19 -35.51
C LEU A 118 11.27 20.04 -34.33
N ASP A 119 11.64 20.59 -33.17
CA ASP A 119 10.80 20.62 -31.98
C ASP A 119 10.33 22.05 -31.69
N LEU A 120 9.02 22.25 -31.74
CA LEU A 120 8.32 23.52 -31.48
C LEU A 120 7.39 23.39 -30.25
N SER A 121 7.50 22.32 -29.47
CA SER A 121 6.56 22.01 -28.40
C SER A 121 6.51 23.11 -27.33
N GLY A 122 5.32 23.50 -26.87
CA GLY A 122 5.15 24.54 -25.84
C GLY A 122 5.45 25.96 -26.31
N THR A 123 5.57 26.19 -27.63
CA THR A 123 5.66 27.53 -28.21
C THR A 123 4.31 28.25 -28.22
N ALA A 124 4.34 29.57 -28.42
CA ALA A 124 3.14 30.41 -28.53
C ALA A 124 2.60 30.52 -29.98
N LEU A 125 3.08 29.69 -30.90
CA LEU A 125 2.76 29.73 -32.33
C LEU A 125 1.26 29.69 -32.59
N LYS A 126 0.79 30.58 -33.49
CA LYS A 126 -0.61 30.67 -33.92
C LYS A 126 -0.90 29.83 -35.17
N GLU A 127 0.09 29.73 -36.06
CA GLU A 127 0.09 29.02 -37.33
C GLU A 127 1.54 28.63 -37.69
N LEU A 128 1.72 27.79 -38.72
CA LEU A 128 3.02 27.60 -39.38
C LEU A 128 2.99 28.27 -40.78
N PRO A 129 4.11 28.86 -41.23
CA PRO A 129 4.19 29.42 -42.58
C PRO A 129 4.00 28.34 -43.64
N SER A 130 3.41 28.71 -44.78
CA SER A 130 3.16 27.74 -45.86
C SER A 130 4.45 27.17 -46.46
N SER A 131 5.56 27.91 -46.35
CA SER A 131 6.93 27.50 -46.69
C SER A 131 7.51 26.36 -45.85
N ILE A 132 6.81 25.89 -44.80
CA ILE A 132 7.31 24.77 -43.98
C ILE A 132 7.54 23.51 -44.84
N ASP A 133 6.85 23.42 -45.99
CA ASP A 133 7.02 22.40 -47.01
C ASP A 133 8.42 22.33 -47.65
N ASN A 134 9.21 23.40 -47.58
CA ASN A 134 10.60 23.41 -48.03
C ASN A 134 11.55 22.59 -47.12
N LEU A 135 11.11 22.18 -45.93
CA LEU A 135 11.86 21.30 -45.02
C LEU A 135 11.77 19.83 -45.46
N ILE A 136 12.13 19.54 -46.71
CA ILE A 136 11.92 18.24 -47.36
C ILE A 136 12.69 17.08 -46.71
N GLY A 137 13.74 17.36 -45.93
CA GLY A 137 14.45 16.37 -45.11
C GLY A 137 13.72 15.93 -43.83
N LEU A 138 12.70 16.67 -43.39
CA LEU A 138 12.16 16.59 -42.02
C LEU A 138 11.47 15.25 -41.75
N GLN A 139 11.94 14.55 -40.72
CA GLN A 139 11.42 13.24 -40.30
C GLN A 139 10.62 13.30 -39.00
N TYR A 140 10.92 14.26 -38.13
CA TYR A 140 10.26 14.46 -36.83
C TYR A 140 9.85 15.91 -36.65
N LEU A 141 8.54 16.17 -36.63
CA LEU A 141 7.96 17.47 -36.28
C LEU A 141 7.18 17.30 -34.97
N ARG A 142 7.66 17.94 -33.90
CA ARG A 142 6.98 17.96 -32.59
C ARG A 142 6.43 19.35 -32.31
N MET A 143 5.18 19.41 -31.87
CA MET A 143 4.40 20.61 -31.58
C MET A 143 3.50 20.38 -30.36
N LYS A 144 3.97 19.62 -29.36
CA LYS A 144 3.15 19.28 -28.20
C LYS A 144 2.81 20.53 -27.41
N ASN A 145 1.58 20.65 -26.90
CA ASN A 145 1.12 21.76 -26.06
C ASN A 145 1.30 23.15 -26.70
N CYS A 146 1.29 23.25 -28.04
CA CYS A 146 1.21 24.52 -28.76
C CYS A 146 -0.20 25.11 -28.63
N ASN A 147 -0.52 25.58 -27.42
CA ASN A 147 -1.86 25.99 -26.98
C ASN A 147 -2.45 27.18 -27.75
N ASN A 148 -1.67 27.85 -28.61
CA ASN A 148 -2.14 28.94 -29.47
C ASN A 148 -2.43 28.51 -30.91
N LEU A 149 -2.00 27.30 -31.33
CA LEU A 149 -2.06 26.85 -32.72
C LEU A 149 -3.52 26.70 -33.16
N VAL A 150 -3.93 27.43 -34.19
CA VAL A 150 -5.31 27.45 -34.70
C VAL A 150 -5.46 26.56 -35.93
N CYS A 151 -4.44 26.53 -36.79
CA CYS A 151 -4.42 25.81 -38.05
C CYS A 151 -3.00 25.31 -38.38
N LEU A 152 -2.95 24.42 -39.38
CA LEU A 152 -1.73 23.96 -40.04
C LEU A 152 -1.84 24.35 -41.54
N PRO A 153 -0.72 24.61 -42.24
CA PRO A 153 -0.76 24.99 -43.65
C PRO A 153 -1.16 23.80 -44.53
N ASP A 154 -2.00 24.06 -45.54
CA ASP A 154 -2.45 23.05 -46.51
C ASP A 154 -1.29 22.35 -47.22
N SER A 155 -0.12 22.99 -47.32
CA SER A 155 1.08 22.44 -47.96
C SER A 155 1.77 21.28 -47.21
N PHE A 156 1.37 20.96 -45.97
CA PHE A 156 2.12 20.03 -45.11
C PHE A 156 2.33 18.62 -45.72
N TYR A 157 1.41 18.16 -46.59
CA TYR A 157 1.48 16.85 -47.25
C TYR A 157 2.70 16.69 -48.18
N LYS A 158 3.41 17.79 -48.49
CA LYS A 158 4.66 17.81 -49.25
C LYS A 158 5.88 17.36 -48.43
N LEU A 159 5.78 17.29 -47.09
CA LEU A 159 6.84 16.78 -46.21
C LEU A 159 6.97 15.25 -46.34
N LYS A 160 7.41 14.77 -47.50
CA LYS A 160 7.42 13.33 -47.85
C LYS A 160 8.32 12.47 -46.96
N SER A 161 9.35 13.07 -46.35
CA SER A 161 10.24 12.41 -45.38
C SER A 161 9.64 12.27 -43.98
N LEU A 162 8.50 12.91 -43.69
CA LEU A 162 7.95 13.03 -42.34
C LEU A 162 7.46 11.67 -41.82
N LYS A 163 8.04 11.22 -40.72
CA LYS A 163 7.81 9.90 -40.11
C LYS A 163 6.97 9.98 -38.83
N THR A 164 7.16 11.04 -38.06
CA THR A 164 6.37 11.33 -36.86
C THR A 164 5.95 12.80 -36.87
N PHE A 165 4.66 13.02 -36.75
CA PHE A 165 4.06 14.33 -36.48
C PHE A 165 3.32 14.25 -35.14
N ASP A 166 3.59 15.18 -34.23
CA ASP A 166 3.12 15.11 -32.85
C ASP A 166 2.55 16.45 -32.39
N LEU A 167 1.22 16.54 -32.34
CA LEU A 167 0.41 17.74 -32.02
C LEU A 167 -0.33 17.59 -30.68
N GLU A 168 0.07 16.63 -29.83
CA GLU A 168 -0.55 16.34 -28.54
C GLU A 168 -0.73 17.62 -27.69
N GLY A 169 -1.97 17.97 -27.34
CA GLY A 169 -2.28 19.16 -26.53
C GLY A 169 -2.37 20.48 -27.31
N CYS A 170 -2.48 20.47 -28.64
CA CYS A 170 -2.81 21.68 -29.43
C CYS A 170 -4.28 22.10 -29.22
N SER A 171 -4.59 22.63 -28.04
CA SER A 171 -5.94 22.90 -27.51
C SER A 171 -6.79 23.92 -28.28
N ARG A 172 -6.27 24.52 -29.35
CA ARG A 172 -6.97 25.46 -30.25
C ARG A 172 -7.04 25.02 -31.73
N LEU A 173 -6.47 23.87 -32.08
CA LEU A 173 -6.46 23.32 -33.44
C LEU A 173 -7.82 22.70 -33.80
N GLU A 174 -8.77 23.51 -34.27
CA GLU A 174 -10.14 23.04 -34.56
C GLU A 174 -10.31 22.30 -35.89
N ILE A 175 -9.32 22.39 -36.80
CA ILE A 175 -9.35 21.80 -38.15
C ILE A 175 -7.97 21.17 -38.46
N PHE A 176 -7.98 19.98 -39.06
CA PHE A 176 -6.80 19.35 -39.67
C PHE A 176 -6.86 19.54 -41.20
N PRO A 177 -5.77 19.97 -41.86
CA PRO A 177 -5.78 20.33 -43.29
C PRO A 177 -5.95 19.12 -44.23
N GLU A 178 -6.46 19.37 -45.43
CA GLU A 178 -6.64 18.36 -46.48
C GLU A 178 -5.28 17.81 -46.97
N VAL A 179 -5.20 16.49 -47.14
CA VAL A 179 -3.98 15.76 -47.53
C VAL A 179 -4.03 15.49 -49.03
N MET A 180 -3.60 16.44 -49.86
CA MET A 180 -3.84 16.39 -51.32
C MET A 180 -3.07 15.30 -52.08
N ASP A 181 -2.08 14.64 -51.46
CA ASP A 181 -1.19 13.66 -52.09
C ASP A 181 -0.59 12.70 -51.04
N THR A 182 -0.15 11.51 -51.43
CA THR A 182 0.12 10.39 -50.49
C THR A 182 1.32 10.62 -49.56
N MET A 183 1.24 10.11 -48.33
CA MET A 183 2.34 10.11 -47.36
C MET A 183 2.68 8.66 -46.94
N GLU A 184 3.78 8.13 -47.48
CA GLU A 184 4.21 6.73 -47.29
C GLU A 184 5.12 6.53 -46.06
N GLU A 185 5.91 7.53 -45.69
CA GLU A 185 6.83 7.46 -44.54
C GLU A 185 6.16 7.78 -43.19
N LEU A 186 5.06 8.55 -43.18
CA LEU A 186 4.39 9.01 -41.95
C LEU A 186 3.78 7.84 -41.19
N TYR A 187 4.49 7.33 -40.19
CA TYR A 187 4.08 6.14 -39.44
C TYR A 187 3.39 6.45 -38.11
N LYS A 188 3.62 7.64 -37.53
CA LYS A 188 2.95 8.11 -36.30
C LYS A 188 2.36 9.51 -36.51
N LEU A 189 1.08 9.64 -36.17
CA LEU A 189 0.39 10.92 -36.00
C LEU A 189 -0.25 10.95 -34.61
N ASP A 190 0.09 11.96 -33.81
CA ASP A 190 -0.55 12.25 -32.52
C ASP A 190 -1.36 13.54 -32.65
N LEU A 191 -2.68 13.44 -32.44
CA LEU A 191 -3.64 14.55 -32.41
C LEU A 191 -4.36 14.59 -31.05
N SER A 192 -3.83 13.91 -30.04
CA SER A 192 -4.45 13.79 -28.72
C SER A 192 -4.67 15.16 -28.05
N GLY A 193 -5.81 15.37 -27.39
CA GLY A 193 -6.16 16.62 -26.71
C GLY A 193 -6.43 17.81 -27.64
N THR A 194 -6.69 17.57 -28.94
CA THR A 194 -7.05 18.62 -29.89
C THR A 194 -8.57 18.83 -29.96
N PRO A 195 -9.05 20.07 -30.21
CA PRO A 195 -10.46 20.40 -30.33
C PRO A 195 -11.04 20.08 -31.73
N LEU A 196 -10.52 19.08 -32.43
CA LEU A 196 -11.01 18.66 -33.74
C LEU A 196 -12.47 18.20 -33.66
N LYS A 197 -13.27 18.56 -34.68
CA LYS A 197 -14.69 18.14 -34.79
C LYS A 197 -14.85 16.92 -35.69
N GLU A 198 -14.01 16.82 -36.70
CA GLU A 198 -13.97 15.80 -37.76
C GLU A 198 -12.53 15.72 -38.31
N LEU A 199 -12.25 14.74 -39.17
CA LEU A 199 -11.03 14.65 -39.96
C LEU A 199 -11.39 14.75 -41.46
N PRO A 200 -10.51 15.35 -42.30
CA PRO A 200 -10.78 15.56 -43.72
C PRO A 200 -10.97 14.23 -44.48
N SER A 201 -11.72 14.28 -45.58
CA SER A 201 -12.03 13.07 -46.37
C SER A 201 -10.79 12.42 -46.99
N SER A 202 -9.76 13.22 -47.27
CA SER A 202 -8.45 12.84 -47.82
C SER A 202 -7.46 12.27 -46.79
N PHE A 203 -7.87 12.10 -45.53
CA PHE A 203 -7.02 11.52 -44.47
C PHE A 203 -6.59 10.08 -44.80
N ASP A 204 -7.25 9.42 -45.75
CA ASP A 204 -6.87 8.14 -46.34
C ASP A 204 -5.55 8.16 -47.14
N ASN A 205 -5.07 9.33 -47.59
CA ASN A 205 -3.77 9.49 -48.25
C ASN A 205 -2.57 9.27 -47.30
N LEU A 206 -2.80 9.15 -45.98
CA LEU A 206 -1.78 8.80 -44.98
C LEU A 206 -1.46 7.29 -44.98
N ILE A 207 -1.23 6.70 -46.17
CA ILE A 207 -1.09 5.26 -46.39
C ILE A 207 0.10 4.61 -45.64
N GLY A 208 1.09 5.40 -45.21
CA GLY A 208 2.20 4.98 -44.35
C GLY A 208 1.85 4.73 -42.88
N LEU A 209 0.67 5.21 -42.43
CA LEU A 209 0.33 5.39 -41.02
C LEU A 209 0.17 4.06 -40.29
N LYS A 210 0.92 3.89 -39.19
CA LYS A 210 0.97 2.67 -38.37
C LYS A 210 0.40 2.91 -36.97
N LYS A 211 0.42 4.16 -36.48
CA LYS A 211 -0.15 4.58 -35.20
C LYS A 211 -0.87 5.92 -35.37
N LEU A 212 -2.16 5.95 -35.05
CA LEU A 212 -2.98 7.16 -34.96
C LEU A 212 -3.52 7.30 -33.54
N ARG A 213 -3.42 8.50 -32.98
CA ARG A 213 -3.97 8.85 -31.67
C ARG A 213 -4.81 10.12 -31.75
N LEU A 214 -6.00 10.03 -31.19
CA LEU A 214 -7.00 11.08 -31.01
C LEU A 214 -7.48 11.08 -29.55
N LYS A 215 -6.65 10.62 -28.61
CA LYS A 215 -7.02 10.52 -27.19
C LYS A 215 -7.47 11.88 -26.66
N ASN A 216 -8.55 11.94 -25.92
CA ASN A 216 -9.16 13.16 -25.36
C ASN A 216 -9.53 14.22 -26.42
N CYS A 217 -9.85 13.83 -27.66
CA CYS A 217 -10.45 14.73 -28.65
C CYS A 217 -11.93 14.95 -28.34
N GLU A 218 -12.24 15.62 -27.23
CA GLU A 218 -13.60 15.78 -26.68
C GLU A 218 -14.61 16.41 -27.66
N LYS A 219 -14.15 17.15 -28.67
CA LYS A 219 -15.02 17.75 -29.69
C LYS A 219 -15.34 16.83 -30.88
N LEU A 220 -14.64 15.71 -31.06
CA LEU A 220 -14.74 14.84 -32.23
C LEU A 220 -16.12 14.17 -32.31
N VAL A 221 -16.81 14.31 -33.44
CA VAL A 221 -18.18 13.80 -33.65
C VAL A 221 -18.22 12.60 -34.58
N CYS A 222 -17.33 12.56 -35.59
CA CYS A 222 -17.29 11.53 -36.62
C CYS A 222 -15.86 11.27 -37.12
N LEU A 223 -15.71 10.20 -37.89
CA LEU A 223 -14.50 9.78 -38.59
C LEU A 223 -14.83 9.57 -40.07
N PRO A 224 -13.89 9.80 -41.01
CA PRO A 224 -14.19 9.71 -42.45
C PRO A 224 -14.37 8.25 -42.89
N ASP A 225 -15.40 7.98 -43.69
CA ASP A 225 -15.73 6.64 -44.21
C ASP A 225 -14.55 5.99 -44.98
N SER A 226 -13.63 6.79 -45.51
CA SER A 226 -12.43 6.34 -46.24
C SER A 226 -11.39 5.61 -45.38
N PHE A 227 -11.55 5.60 -44.05
CA PHE A 227 -10.57 5.08 -43.08
C PHE A 227 -10.09 3.64 -43.32
N TYR A 228 -10.94 2.77 -43.87
CA TYR A 228 -10.60 1.38 -44.19
C TYR A 228 -9.44 1.24 -45.21
N LYS A 229 -9.08 2.32 -45.91
CA LYS A 229 -7.93 2.40 -46.83
C LYS A 229 -6.57 2.49 -46.10
N LEU A 230 -6.54 2.80 -44.81
CA LEU A 230 -5.30 2.89 -44.00
C LEU A 230 -4.73 1.49 -43.66
N LYS A 231 -4.41 0.69 -44.69
CA LYS A 231 -3.95 -0.71 -44.58
C LYS A 231 -2.61 -0.89 -43.84
N SER A 232 -1.92 0.19 -43.47
CA SER A 232 -0.72 0.15 -42.63
C SER A 232 -1.01 0.22 -41.14
N LEU A 233 -2.21 0.63 -40.74
CA LEU A 233 -2.53 1.00 -39.35
C LEU A 233 -2.49 -0.23 -38.42
N LYS A 234 -1.82 -0.08 -37.27
CA LYS A 234 -1.64 -1.14 -36.26
C LYS A 234 -2.22 -0.80 -34.89
N THR A 235 -2.29 0.49 -34.58
CA THR A 235 -2.86 1.04 -33.36
C THR A 235 -3.71 2.24 -33.72
N PHE A 236 -4.97 2.22 -33.30
CA PHE A 236 -5.89 3.35 -33.36
C PHE A 236 -6.41 3.60 -31.93
N ASP A 237 -6.32 4.84 -31.50
CA ASP A 237 -6.55 5.26 -30.11
C ASP A 237 -7.49 6.48 -30.12
N LEU A 238 -8.71 6.28 -29.65
CA LEU A 238 -9.81 7.24 -29.54
C LEU A 238 -10.28 7.38 -28.08
N GLU A 239 -9.45 6.99 -27.10
CA GLU A 239 -9.78 7.07 -25.67
C GLU A 239 -10.26 8.48 -25.31
N GLY A 240 -11.38 8.65 -24.62
CA GLY A 240 -11.90 9.98 -24.24
C GLY A 240 -12.50 10.82 -25.38
N CYS A 241 -12.91 10.22 -26.51
CA CYS A 241 -13.69 10.90 -27.56
C CYS A 241 -15.16 11.09 -27.14
N LEU A 242 -15.40 11.97 -26.15
CA LEU A 242 -16.68 12.17 -25.44
C LEU A 242 -17.89 12.62 -26.29
N ARG A 243 -17.73 12.82 -27.61
CA ARG A 243 -18.80 13.21 -28.55
C ARG A 243 -18.91 12.31 -29.79
N LEU A 244 -18.10 11.25 -29.87
CA LEU A 244 -18.16 10.25 -30.93
C LEU A 244 -19.32 9.28 -30.64
N GLU A 245 -20.52 9.58 -31.13
CA GLU A 245 -21.74 8.78 -30.88
C GLU A 245 -21.88 7.55 -31.79
N ILE A 246 -21.19 7.55 -32.94
CA ILE A 246 -21.23 6.52 -33.99
C ILE A 246 -19.80 6.22 -34.45
N PHE A 247 -19.48 4.94 -34.69
CA PHE A 247 -18.21 4.52 -35.28
C PHE A 247 -18.37 4.23 -36.79
N LEU A 248 -17.29 4.38 -37.56
CA LEU A 248 -17.33 4.33 -39.03
C LEU A 248 -17.59 2.92 -39.61
N GLU A 249 -18.28 2.88 -40.75
CA GLU A 249 -18.49 1.66 -41.54
C GLU A 249 -17.20 1.23 -42.25
N ILE A 250 -16.74 0.00 -41.99
CA ILE A 250 -15.47 -0.54 -42.49
C ILE A 250 -15.77 -1.37 -43.74
N MET A 251 -15.64 -0.76 -44.92
CA MET A 251 -16.04 -1.39 -46.19
C MET A 251 -15.13 -2.52 -46.69
N ASP A 252 -13.94 -2.71 -46.10
CA ASP A 252 -12.91 -3.65 -46.58
C ASP A 252 -11.91 -4.01 -45.45
N THR A 253 -11.27 -5.18 -45.53
CA THR A 253 -10.58 -5.82 -44.39
C THR A 253 -9.34 -5.06 -43.88
N MET A 254 -9.09 -5.13 -42.57
CA MET A 254 -7.96 -4.47 -41.90
C MET A 254 -7.09 -5.46 -41.11
N GLU A 255 -6.37 -6.32 -41.82
CA GLU A 255 -5.46 -7.34 -41.26
C GLU A 255 -4.36 -6.81 -40.33
N ARG A 256 -3.96 -5.54 -40.46
CA ARG A 256 -2.84 -4.97 -39.70
C ARG A 256 -3.25 -4.29 -38.39
N LEU A 257 -4.53 -3.93 -38.21
CA LEU A 257 -5.00 -3.21 -37.03
C LEU A 257 -5.09 -4.16 -35.84
N THR A 258 -4.12 -4.09 -34.93
CA THR A 258 -4.01 -5.01 -33.77
C THR A 258 -4.60 -4.46 -32.48
N VAL A 259 -4.68 -3.12 -32.35
CA VAL A 259 -5.19 -2.43 -31.15
C VAL A 259 -6.17 -1.35 -31.60
N LEU A 260 -7.38 -1.40 -31.07
CA LEU A 260 -8.38 -0.34 -31.17
C LEU A 260 -8.84 0.04 -29.76
N ASP A 261 -8.61 1.29 -29.37
CA ASP A 261 -9.10 1.86 -28.11
C ASP A 261 -10.23 2.83 -28.40
N LEU A 262 -11.41 2.54 -27.86
CA LEU A 262 -12.64 3.34 -27.93
C LEU A 262 -13.12 3.75 -26.54
N SER A 263 -12.28 3.55 -25.51
CA SER A 263 -12.67 3.78 -24.12
C SER A 263 -13.15 5.22 -23.88
N GLU A 264 -14.16 5.40 -23.04
CA GLU A 264 -14.85 6.66 -22.74
C GLU A 264 -15.55 7.35 -23.93
N ALA A 265 -15.56 6.75 -25.12
CA ALA A 265 -16.31 7.28 -26.26
C ALA A 265 -17.83 7.24 -26.01
N ALA A 266 -18.55 8.21 -26.62
CA ALA A 266 -19.99 8.36 -26.47
C ALA A 266 -20.84 7.38 -27.31
N LEU A 267 -20.21 6.32 -27.84
CA LEU A 267 -20.80 5.34 -28.75
C LEU A 267 -22.07 4.69 -28.19
N LYS A 268 -23.08 4.53 -29.04
CA LYS A 268 -24.33 3.82 -28.70
C LYS A 268 -24.30 2.35 -29.10
N GLU A 269 -23.60 2.04 -30.18
CA GLU A 269 -23.46 0.72 -30.80
C GLU A 269 -22.15 0.68 -31.62
N LEU A 270 -21.74 -0.51 -32.07
CA LEU A 270 -20.71 -0.68 -33.10
C LEU A 270 -21.35 -1.18 -34.40
N PRO A 271 -20.90 -0.72 -35.58
CA PRO A 271 -21.41 -1.20 -36.86
C PRO A 271 -21.09 -2.68 -37.07
N SER A 272 -21.95 -3.39 -37.81
CA SER A 272 -21.75 -4.82 -38.09
C SER A 272 -20.46 -5.10 -38.88
N SER A 273 -19.96 -4.11 -39.63
CA SER A 273 -18.68 -4.11 -40.32
C SER A 273 -17.44 -4.23 -39.42
N ILE A 274 -17.59 -4.16 -38.09
CA ILE A 274 -16.46 -4.33 -37.17
C ILE A 274 -15.73 -5.66 -37.40
N ASP A 275 -16.43 -6.67 -37.93
CA ASP A 275 -15.88 -7.97 -38.31
C ASP A 275 -14.78 -7.91 -39.38
N ASN A 276 -14.72 -6.85 -40.19
CA ASN A 276 -13.63 -6.62 -41.14
C ASN A 276 -12.29 -6.28 -40.46
N LEU A 277 -12.26 -6.01 -39.14
CA LEU A 277 -11.03 -5.83 -38.35
C LEU A 277 -10.34 -7.17 -37.99
N ILE A 278 -10.24 -8.10 -38.95
CA ILE A 278 -9.76 -9.48 -38.75
C ILE A 278 -8.37 -9.63 -38.09
N GLY A 279 -7.55 -8.57 -38.08
CA GLY A 279 -6.25 -8.52 -37.39
C GLY A 279 -6.29 -8.10 -35.92
N ILE A 280 -7.44 -7.69 -35.38
CA ILE A 280 -7.57 -7.09 -34.05
C ILE A 280 -7.23 -8.09 -32.94
N LYS A 281 -6.45 -7.66 -31.95
CA LYS A 281 -6.02 -8.48 -30.81
C LYS A 281 -6.45 -7.87 -29.47
N TYR A 282 -6.63 -6.55 -29.43
CA TYR A 282 -7.05 -5.82 -28.26
C TYR A 282 -8.13 -4.82 -28.69
N LEU A 283 -9.37 -5.06 -28.25
CA LEU A 283 -10.48 -4.11 -28.39
C LEU A 283 -10.84 -3.61 -26.99
N ARG A 284 -10.72 -2.30 -26.77
CA ARG A 284 -11.01 -1.65 -25.49
C ARG A 284 -12.15 -0.66 -25.64
N MET A 285 -13.08 -0.73 -24.70
CA MET A 285 -14.32 0.03 -24.65
C MET A 285 -14.67 0.35 -23.19
N LYS A 286 -13.67 0.62 -22.34
CA LYS A 286 -13.90 0.94 -20.93
C LYS A 286 -14.75 2.21 -20.83
N ASN A 287 -15.65 2.28 -19.86
CA ASN A 287 -16.46 3.45 -19.55
C ASN A 287 -17.27 4.00 -20.74
N CYS A 288 -17.60 3.16 -21.73
CA CYS A 288 -18.51 3.48 -22.84
C CYS A 288 -19.96 3.57 -22.35
N LYS A 289 -20.24 4.58 -21.52
CA LYS A 289 -21.48 4.79 -20.74
C LYS A 289 -22.75 4.89 -21.59
N ASN A 290 -22.64 5.07 -22.91
CA ASN A 290 -23.76 5.13 -23.84
C ASN A 290 -24.05 3.82 -24.58
N LEU A 291 -23.14 2.84 -24.55
CA LEU A 291 -23.21 1.61 -25.33
C LEU A 291 -24.41 0.77 -24.88
N VAL A 292 -25.31 0.42 -25.80
CA VAL A 292 -26.54 -0.34 -25.53
C VAL A 292 -26.43 -1.78 -26.00
N CYS A 293 -25.74 -2.01 -27.10
CA CYS A 293 -25.56 -3.31 -27.75
C CYS A 293 -24.20 -3.42 -28.43
N LEU A 294 -23.86 -4.66 -28.79
CA LEU A 294 -22.73 -5.01 -29.66
C LEU A 294 -23.30 -5.78 -30.88
N PRO A 295 -22.66 -5.69 -32.06
CA PRO A 295 -23.16 -6.37 -33.26
C PRO A 295 -22.96 -7.88 -33.18
N ASP A 296 -23.96 -8.63 -33.65
CA ASP A 296 -23.95 -10.10 -33.72
C ASP A 296 -22.73 -10.66 -34.46
N SER A 297 -22.13 -9.89 -35.38
CA SER A 297 -20.93 -10.28 -36.14
C SER A 297 -19.64 -10.38 -35.31
N PHE A 298 -19.64 -9.97 -34.03
CA PHE A 298 -18.48 -9.94 -33.14
C PHE A 298 -17.66 -11.25 -33.10
N TYR A 299 -18.32 -12.42 -33.12
CA TYR A 299 -17.67 -13.75 -33.05
C TYR A 299 -16.71 -14.04 -34.22
N LYS A 300 -16.72 -13.23 -35.28
CA LYS A 300 -15.81 -13.31 -36.44
C LYS A 300 -14.42 -12.73 -36.16
N LEU A 301 -14.23 -12.02 -35.06
CA LEU A 301 -12.93 -11.42 -34.67
C LEU A 301 -11.94 -12.48 -34.14
N LYS A 302 -11.60 -13.47 -34.96
CA LYS A 302 -10.82 -14.66 -34.54
C LYS A 302 -9.40 -14.37 -34.03
N SER A 303 -8.84 -13.20 -34.32
CA SER A 303 -7.54 -12.76 -33.78
C SER A 303 -7.62 -12.14 -32.36
N LEU A 304 -8.84 -11.88 -31.86
CA LEU A 304 -9.06 -11.08 -30.65
C LEU A 304 -8.58 -11.83 -29.42
N LYS A 305 -7.66 -11.24 -28.65
CA LYS A 305 -7.03 -11.82 -27.46
C LYS A 305 -7.57 -11.27 -26.16
N ARG A 306 -7.91 -9.98 -26.14
CA ARG A 306 -8.59 -9.31 -25.02
C ARG A 306 -9.75 -8.46 -25.54
N PHE A 307 -10.89 -8.57 -24.88
CA PHE A 307 -12.03 -7.67 -25.07
C PHE A 307 -12.42 -7.08 -23.73
N ASP A 308 -12.58 -5.76 -23.68
CA ASP A 308 -12.63 -5.01 -22.43
C ASP A 308 -13.74 -3.96 -22.50
N LEU A 309 -14.81 -4.19 -21.74
CA LEU A 309 -16.06 -3.42 -21.71
C LEU A 309 -16.33 -2.77 -20.33
N GLU A 310 -15.35 -2.80 -19.41
CA GLU A 310 -15.49 -2.36 -18.01
C GLU A 310 -16.24 -1.02 -17.91
N GLY A 311 -17.33 -0.94 -17.16
CA GLY A 311 -18.07 0.31 -16.93
C GLY A 311 -18.97 0.74 -18.09
N SER A 312 -19.30 -0.14 -19.04
CA SER A 312 -20.33 0.10 -20.06
C SER A 312 -21.75 0.00 -19.46
N LEU A 313 -22.12 0.98 -18.62
CA LEU A 313 -23.29 0.98 -17.72
C LEU A 313 -24.68 0.86 -18.39
N ARG A 314 -24.76 0.75 -19.73
CA ARG A 314 -26.02 0.64 -20.50
C ARG A 314 -26.09 -0.61 -21.39
N LEU A 315 -25.04 -1.44 -21.40
CA LEU A 315 -25.01 -2.69 -22.16
C LEU A 315 -25.82 -3.76 -21.39
N GLU A 316 -27.06 -3.98 -21.80
CA GLU A 316 -27.98 -4.92 -21.14
C GLU A 316 -27.91 -6.36 -21.69
N ILE A 317 -27.32 -6.56 -22.88
CA ILE A 317 -27.25 -7.82 -23.61
C ILE A 317 -25.84 -7.99 -24.19
N PHE A 318 -25.26 -9.18 -24.04
CA PHE A 318 -24.03 -9.60 -24.74
C PHE A 318 -24.42 -10.46 -25.96
N PRO A 319 -23.80 -10.29 -27.14
CA PRO A 319 -24.24 -10.93 -28.37
C PRO A 319 -23.97 -12.44 -28.39
N GLU A 320 -24.75 -13.18 -29.20
CA GLU A 320 -24.59 -14.62 -29.39
C GLU A 320 -23.27 -14.94 -30.13
N VAL A 321 -22.44 -15.80 -29.53
CA VAL A 321 -21.16 -16.22 -30.10
C VAL A 321 -21.37 -17.45 -30.98
N MET A 322 -21.71 -17.24 -32.26
CA MET A 322 -22.17 -18.33 -33.14
C MET A 322 -21.10 -19.35 -33.57
N ASP A 323 -19.82 -19.12 -33.27
CA ASP A 323 -18.68 -19.93 -33.76
C ASP A 323 -17.43 -19.72 -32.87
N THR A 324 -16.54 -20.70 -32.78
CA THR A 324 -15.51 -20.78 -31.70
C THR A 324 -14.47 -19.67 -31.70
N MET A 325 -14.03 -19.25 -30.51
CA MET A 325 -12.97 -18.27 -30.32
C MET A 325 -11.85 -18.83 -29.44
N GLU A 326 -10.78 -19.29 -30.09
CA GLU A 326 -9.61 -19.94 -29.45
C GLU A 326 -8.56 -18.94 -28.93
N GLU A 327 -8.50 -17.74 -29.52
CA GLU A 327 -7.47 -16.74 -29.19
C GLU A 327 -7.85 -15.80 -28.03
N LEU A 328 -9.14 -15.66 -27.73
CA LEU A 328 -9.68 -14.75 -26.71
C LEU A 328 -9.47 -15.34 -25.32
N TYR A 329 -8.46 -14.84 -24.59
CA TYR A 329 -8.11 -15.34 -23.27
C TYR A 329 -8.58 -14.44 -22.11
N GLU A 330 -8.96 -13.19 -22.37
CA GLU A 330 -9.45 -12.26 -21.34
C GLU A 330 -10.68 -11.50 -21.84
N LEU A 331 -11.77 -11.59 -21.09
CA LEU A 331 -13.01 -10.87 -21.32
C LEU A 331 -13.40 -10.13 -20.03
N ASP A 332 -13.40 -8.80 -20.09
CA ASP A 332 -13.82 -7.95 -18.97
C ASP A 332 -15.19 -7.33 -19.26
N LEU A 333 -16.18 -7.75 -18.48
CA LEU A 333 -17.56 -7.28 -18.50
C LEU A 333 -17.91 -6.51 -17.23
N SER A 334 -16.92 -6.14 -16.40
CA SER A 334 -17.18 -5.58 -15.07
C SER A 334 -18.04 -4.30 -15.14
N GLY A 335 -19.09 -4.21 -14.34
CA GLY A 335 -19.94 -3.03 -14.17
C GLY A 335 -20.97 -2.78 -15.28
N ILE A 336 -21.17 -3.71 -16.21
CA ILE A 336 -22.21 -3.56 -17.25
C ILE A 336 -23.63 -3.86 -16.71
N ALA A 337 -24.65 -3.44 -17.47
CA ALA A 337 -26.06 -3.57 -17.10
C ALA A 337 -26.69 -4.94 -17.44
N LEU A 338 -25.86 -5.93 -17.80
CA LEU A 338 -26.25 -7.26 -18.26
C LEU A 338 -27.17 -7.99 -17.26
N LYS A 339 -28.19 -8.66 -17.79
CA LYS A 339 -29.17 -9.46 -17.00
C LYS A 339 -28.82 -10.95 -16.93
N GLU A 340 -28.30 -11.48 -18.04
CA GLU A 340 -27.95 -12.88 -18.26
C GLU A 340 -26.83 -12.96 -19.32
N LEU A 341 -25.96 -13.97 -19.26
CA LEU A 341 -25.03 -14.28 -20.35
C LEU A 341 -25.69 -15.26 -21.33
N PRO A 342 -25.48 -15.10 -22.66
CA PRO A 342 -26.01 -16.05 -23.64
C PRO A 342 -25.36 -17.43 -23.47
N SER A 343 -26.09 -18.49 -23.77
CA SER A 343 -25.59 -19.87 -23.61
C SER A 343 -24.41 -20.19 -24.55
N SER A 344 -24.31 -19.49 -25.68
CA SER A 344 -23.20 -19.56 -26.63
C SER A 344 -21.87 -18.99 -26.11
N ILE A 345 -21.83 -18.41 -24.90
CA ILE A 345 -20.57 -18.03 -24.24
C ILE A 345 -19.58 -19.20 -24.15
N ASP A 346 -20.09 -20.44 -24.17
CA ASP A 346 -19.31 -21.68 -24.23
C ASP A 346 -18.42 -21.83 -25.48
N ASN A 347 -18.67 -21.09 -26.56
CA ASN A 347 -17.81 -21.04 -27.75
C ASN A 347 -16.51 -20.23 -27.53
N LEU A 348 -16.37 -19.52 -26.40
CA LEU A 348 -15.12 -18.83 -26.01
C LEU A 348 -14.09 -19.79 -25.40
N ILE A 349 -13.79 -20.89 -26.11
CA ILE A 349 -13.01 -22.03 -25.59
C ILE A 349 -11.56 -21.70 -25.17
N GLY A 350 -10.99 -20.58 -25.64
CA GLY A 350 -9.68 -20.07 -25.21
C GLY A 350 -9.68 -19.22 -23.94
N LEU A 351 -10.86 -18.91 -23.38
CA LEU A 351 -11.02 -17.93 -22.30
C LEU A 351 -10.37 -18.41 -21.00
N GLN A 352 -9.45 -17.60 -20.44
CA GLN A 352 -8.72 -17.86 -19.21
C GLN A 352 -9.13 -16.93 -18.06
N TYR A 353 -9.58 -15.71 -18.36
CA TYR A 353 -10.02 -14.73 -17.37
C TYR A 353 -11.36 -14.14 -17.78
N LEU A 354 -12.40 -14.36 -16.98
CA LEU A 354 -13.71 -13.76 -17.14
C LEU A 354 -14.00 -12.87 -15.92
N ARG A 355 -13.98 -11.55 -16.11
CA ARG A 355 -14.34 -10.59 -15.06
C ARG A 355 -15.74 -10.03 -15.30
N MET A 356 -16.53 -10.01 -14.25
CA MET A 356 -17.92 -9.55 -14.20
C MET A 356 -18.18 -8.78 -12.90
N LYS A 357 -17.16 -8.13 -12.32
CA LYS A 357 -17.29 -7.40 -11.06
C LYS A 357 -18.42 -6.36 -11.15
N ASN A 358 -19.24 -6.22 -10.12
CA ASN A 358 -20.28 -5.19 -10.01
C ASN A 358 -21.33 -5.22 -11.15
N CYS A 359 -21.55 -6.37 -11.80
CA CYS A 359 -22.68 -6.58 -12.72
C CYS A 359 -24.01 -6.66 -11.94
N ASN A 360 -24.43 -5.53 -11.39
CA ASN A 360 -25.54 -5.39 -10.43
C ASN A 360 -26.92 -5.76 -11.00
N ASN A 361 -27.04 -6.02 -12.30
CA ASN A 361 -28.27 -6.50 -12.94
C ASN A 361 -28.32 -8.01 -13.19
N LEU A 362 -27.19 -8.72 -13.06
CA LEU A 362 -27.05 -10.13 -13.38
C LEU A 362 -27.90 -10.97 -12.43
N VAL A 363 -28.79 -11.82 -12.98
CA VAL A 363 -29.71 -12.67 -12.19
C VAL A 363 -29.28 -14.13 -12.21
N CYS A 364 -28.73 -14.58 -13.34
CA CYS A 364 -28.28 -15.95 -13.58
C CYS A 364 -27.08 -15.98 -14.53
N LEU A 365 -26.44 -17.14 -14.60
CA LEU A 365 -25.41 -17.52 -15.56
C LEU A 365 -25.91 -18.74 -16.36
N PRO A 366 -25.46 -18.95 -17.60
CA PRO A 366 -25.93 -20.06 -18.42
C PRO A 366 -25.37 -21.40 -17.94
N ASP A 367 -26.21 -22.44 -17.95
CA ASP A 367 -25.83 -23.83 -17.59
C ASP A 367 -24.67 -24.37 -18.42
N SER A 368 -24.38 -23.81 -19.60
CA SER A 368 -23.27 -24.20 -20.47
C SER A 368 -21.88 -23.76 -19.98
N PHE A 369 -21.79 -22.93 -18.94
CA PHE A 369 -20.54 -22.34 -18.43
C PHE A 369 -19.40 -23.36 -18.20
N TYR A 370 -19.72 -24.57 -17.73
CA TYR A 370 -18.73 -25.63 -17.43
C TYR A 370 -17.89 -26.09 -18.65
N LYS A 371 -18.26 -25.67 -19.86
CA LYS A 371 -17.54 -25.95 -21.11
C LYS A 371 -16.34 -25.04 -21.35
N LEU A 372 -16.18 -23.95 -20.57
CA LEU A 372 -15.03 -23.05 -20.63
C LEU A 372 -13.78 -23.69 -19.99
N LYS A 373 -13.28 -24.78 -20.61
CA LYS A 373 -12.24 -25.64 -20.02
C LYS A 373 -10.87 -24.97 -19.81
N SER A 374 -10.62 -23.84 -20.46
CA SER A 374 -9.39 -23.05 -20.26
C SER A 374 -9.49 -22.01 -19.14
N LEU A 375 -10.66 -21.83 -18.51
CA LEU A 375 -10.93 -20.73 -17.57
C LEU A 375 -10.17 -20.92 -16.26
N LYS A 376 -9.47 -19.88 -15.80
CA LYS A 376 -8.55 -19.86 -14.64
C LYS A 376 -9.03 -18.98 -13.51
N THR A 377 -9.50 -17.78 -13.85
CA THR A 377 -10.16 -16.86 -12.93
C THR A 377 -11.57 -16.57 -13.43
N PHE A 378 -12.57 -16.79 -12.57
CA PHE A 378 -13.92 -16.30 -12.76
C PHE A 378 -14.31 -15.38 -11.59
N ASP A 379 -14.67 -14.15 -11.92
CA ASP A 379 -14.73 -13.06 -10.97
C ASP A 379 -16.07 -12.32 -11.05
N LEU A 380 -16.92 -12.54 -10.04
CA LEU A 380 -18.31 -12.06 -9.93
C LEU A 380 -18.48 -11.10 -8.74
N GLU A 381 -17.40 -10.58 -8.15
CA GLU A 381 -17.43 -9.68 -6.97
C GLU A 381 -18.47 -8.56 -7.16
N GLY A 382 -19.48 -8.48 -6.30
CA GLY A 382 -20.51 -7.44 -6.34
C GLY A 382 -21.65 -7.69 -7.33
N CYS A 383 -21.84 -8.91 -7.85
CA CYS A 383 -23.07 -9.31 -8.56
C CYS A 383 -24.27 -9.45 -7.61
N SER A 384 -24.69 -8.32 -7.03
CA SER A 384 -25.66 -8.19 -5.93
C SER A 384 -27.10 -8.68 -6.21
N ARG A 385 -27.38 -9.19 -7.41
CA ARG A 385 -28.66 -9.79 -7.83
C ARG A 385 -28.55 -11.25 -8.31
N LEU A 386 -27.35 -11.83 -8.32
CA LEU A 386 -27.12 -13.23 -8.68
C LEU A 386 -27.53 -14.13 -7.51
N GLU A 387 -28.72 -14.74 -7.59
CA GLU A 387 -29.26 -15.59 -6.52
C GLU A 387 -28.90 -17.07 -6.65
N ILE A 388 -28.48 -17.52 -7.84
CA ILE A 388 -28.23 -18.91 -8.21
C ILE A 388 -26.92 -18.99 -9.02
N PHE A 389 -26.04 -19.91 -8.65
CA PHE A 389 -24.87 -20.31 -9.45
C PHE A 389 -25.20 -21.58 -10.25
N PRO A 390 -24.79 -21.71 -11.52
CA PRO A 390 -25.25 -22.80 -12.41
C PRO A 390 -24.63 -24.16 -12.04
N GLU A 391 -25.30 -25.25 -12.43
CA GLU A 391 -24.81 -26.61 -12.22
C GLU A 391 -23.61 -26.91 -13.14
N VAL A 392 -22.49 -27.31 -12.56
CA VAL A 392 -21.23 -27.61 -13.26
C VAL A 392 -21.26 -29.07 -13.71
N MET A 393 -21.79 -29.35 -14.90
CA MET A 393 -22.10 -30.74 -15.32
C MET A 393 -20.88 -31.64 -15.63
N ASP A 394 -19.66 -31.09 -15.68
CA ASP A 394 -18.44 -31.80 -16.12
C ASP A 394 -17.18 -31.08 -15.59
N THR A 395 -16.05 -31.76 -15.43
CA THR A 395 -14.90 -31.29 -14.61
C THR A 395 -14.19 -30.06 -15.17
N MET A 396 -13.73 -29.18 -14.28
CA MET A 396 -12.91 -28.00 -14.60
C MET A 396 -11.57 -28.08 -13.84
N GLU A 397 -10.50 -28.42 -14.58
CA GLU A 397 -9.15 -28.63 -14.03
C GLU A 397 -8.28 -27.36 -14.02
N GLU A 398 -8.53 -26.41 -14.92
CA GLU A 398 -7.78 -25.15 -15.01
C GLU A 398 -8.36 -24.03 -14.12
N LEU A 399 -9.57 -24.15 -13.57
CA LEU A 399 -10.20 -23.06 -12.80
C LEU A 399 -9.63 -23.02 -11.38
N TYR A 400 -8.67 -22.12 -11.15
CA TYR A 400 -7.98 -21.95 -9.87
C TYR A 400 -8.65 -20.93 -8.95
N GLU A 401 -9.34 -19.91 -9.49
CA GLU A 401 -9.87 -18.77 -8.73
C GLU A 401 -11.36 -18.53 -9.07
N LEU A 402 -12.21 -18.57 -8.04
CA LEU A 402 -13.64 -18.26 -8.12
C LEU A 402 -14.03 -17.23 -7.05
N ASP A 403 -14.21 -15.98 -7.48
CA ASP A 403 -14.63 -14.88 -6.62
C ASP A 403 -16.13 -14.64 -6.74
N LEU A 404 -16.86 -14.90 -5.65
CA LEU A 404 -18.30 -14.72 -5.49
C LEU A 404 -18.60 -13.69 -4.40
N ARG A 405 -17.70 -12.76 -4.09
CA ARG A 405 -17.88 -11.83 -2.97
C ARG A 405 -19.10 -10.92 -3.17
N GLY A 406 -19.95 -10.79 -2.15
CA GLY A 406 -21.09 -9.86 -2.13
C GLY A 406 -22.24 -10.19 -3.09
N ILE A 407 -22.41 -11.45 -3.50
CA ILE A 407 -23.55 -11.87 -4.34
C ILE A 407 -24.77 -12.29 -3.49
N ALA A 408 -25.95 -12.36 -4.12
CA ALA A 408 -27.22 -12.63 -3.43
C ALA A 408 -27.52 -14.13 -3.22
N LEU A 409 -26.52 -15.00 -3.42
CA LEU A 409 -26.61 -16.46 -3.43
C LEU A 409 -27.23 -17.04 -2.15
N LYS A 410 -28.13 -18.03 -2.32
CA LYS A 410 -28.81 -18.72 -1.21
C LYS A 410 -28.11 -20.03 -0.80
N GLU A 411 -27.59 -20.75 -1.79
CA GLU A 411 -26.91 -22.05 -1.69
C GLU A 411 -25.97 -22.21 -2.90
N LEU A 412 -24.85 -22.94 -2.74
CA LEU A 412 -24.03 -23.39 -3.88
C LEU A 412 -24.57 -24.73 -4.41
N PRO A 413 -24.56 -24.97 -5.74
CA PRO A 413 -25.01 -26.23 -6.33
C PRO A 413 -24.12 -27.40 -5.91
N SER A 414 -24.70 -28.60 -5.85
CA SER A 414 -23.97 -29.79 -5.39
C SER A 414 -22.81 -30.19 -6.32
N SER A 415 -22.90 -29.83 -7.60
CA SER A 415 -21.89 -30.04 -8.63
C SER A 415 -20.68 -29.09 -8.57
N ILE A 416 -20.63 -28.16 -7.60
CA ILE A 416 -19.44 -27.32 -7.38
C ILE A 416 -18.17 -28.17 -7.18
N ASP A 417 -18.34 -29.42 -6.74
CA ASP A 417 -17.28 -30.43 -6.61
C ASP A 417 -16.58 -30.83 -7.91
N ASN A 418 -17.13 -30.50 -9.08
CA ASN A 418 -16.48 -30.68 -10.38
C ASN A 418 -15.42 -29.59 -10.68
N LEU A 419 -15.32 -28.53 -9.87
CA LEU A 419 -14.26 -27.52 -9.96
C LEU A 419 -12.96 -28.02 -9.31
N ILE A 420 -12.47 -29.18 -9.76
CA ILE A 420 -11.41 -29.93 -9.07
C ILE A 420 -10.05 -29.24 -9.02
N GLY A 421 -9.79 -28.26 -9.89
CA GLY A 421 -8.59 -27.41 -9.85
C GLY A 421 -8.65 -26.21 -8.90
N LEU A 422 -9.79 -25.94 -8.26
CA LEU A 422 -10.05 -24.69 -7.54
C LEU A 422 -9.16 -24.54 -6.30
N GLN A 423 -8.39 -23.45 -6.24
CA GLN A 423 -7.45 -23.08 -5.18
C GLN A 423 -8.01 -21.97 -4.28
N TYR A 424 -8.69 -20.98 -4.85
CA TYR A 424 -9.30 -19.87 -4.14
C TYR A 424 -10.82 -19.83 -4.38
N LEU A 425 -11.58 -19.90 -3.29
CA LEU A 425 -13.03 -19.67 -3.29
C LEU A 425 -13.36 -18.59 -2.25
N SER A 426 -13.97 -17.50 -2.67
CA SER A 426 -14.52 -16.51 -1.73
C SER A 426 -16.00 -16.26 -1.97
N LEU A 427 -16.78 -16.50 -0.92
CA LEU A 427 -18.21 -16.18 -0.76
C LEU A 427 -18.40 -15.02 0.21
N LYS A 428 -17.34 -14.25 0.51
CA LYS A 428 -17.39 -13.22 1.54
C LYS A 428 -18.46 -12.16 1.27
N ASP A 429 -19.13 -11.77 2.35
CA ASP A 429 -20.27 -10.85 2.39
C ASP A 429 -21.50 -11.31 1.56
N CYS A 430 -21.60 -12.61 1.24
CA CYS A 430 -22.83 -13.27 0.76
C CYS A 430 -23.86 -13.41 1.91
N GLU A 431 -24.49 -12.30 2.30
CA GLU A 431 -25.42 -12.24 3.44
C GLU A 431 -26.62 -13.21 3.31
N ASN A 432 -26.99 -13.63 2.10
CA ASN A 432 -28.11 -14.54 1.84
C ASN A 432 -27.80 -16.03 2.03
N LEU A 433 -26.52 -16.43 2.08
CA LEU A 433 -26.09 -17.83 2.07
C LEU A 433 -26.56 -18.55 3.33
N VAL A 434 -27.31 -19.63 3.19
CA VAL A 434 -27.90 -20.40 4.31
C VAL A 434 -27.10 -21.66 4.62
N CYS A 435 -26.58 -22.32 3.57
CA CYS A 435 -25.83 -23.57 3.64
C CYS A 435 -24.80 -23.66 2.51
N LEU A 436 -23.91 -24.65 2.63
CA LEU A 436 -22.98 -25.09 1.59
C LEU A 436 -23.30 -26.56 1.27
N PRO A 437 -23.01 -27.06 0.06
CA PRO A 437 -23.28 -28.44 -0.31
C PRO A 437 -22.32 -29.40 0.42
N ASP A 438 -22.85 -30.56 0.85
CA ASP A 438 -22.07 -31.62 1.50
C ASP A 438 -20.93 -32.17 0.63
N SER A 439 -20.94 -31.93 -0.68
CA SER A 439 -19.89 -32.35 -1.62
C SER A 439 -18.60 -31.52 -1.57
N PHE A 440 -18.59 -30.37 -0.86
CA PHE A 440 -17.48 -29.42 -0.77
C PHE A 440 -16.10 -30.06 -0.51
N TYR A 441 -16.02 -31.12 0.31
CA TYR A 441 -14.78 -31.80 0.68
C TYR A 441 -14.01 -32.46 -0.50
N LYS A 442 -14.61 -32.51 -1.68
CA LYS A 442 -14.01 -33.01 -2.93
C LYS A 442 -13.12 -32.00 -3.64
N LEU A 443 -13.18 -30.71 -3.28
CA LEU A 443 -12.32 -29.64 -3.82
C LEU A 443 -10.88 -29.78 -3.28
N LYS A 444 -10.16 -30.83 -3.73
CA LYS A 444 -8.88 -31.23 -3.12
C LYS A 444 -7.75 -30.22 -3.27
N SER A 445 -7.78 -29.41 -4.32
CA SER A 445 -6.82 -28.32 -4.56
C SER A 445 -7.14 -27.03 -3.81
N LEU A 446 -8.23 -26.95 -3.04
CA LEU A 446 -8.67 -25.70 -2.41
C LEU A 446 -7.72 -25.31 -1.28
N GLU A 447 -6.98 -24.21 -1.49
CA GLU A 447 -5.98 -23.65 -0.59
C GLU A 447 -6.58 -22.62 0.38
N THR A 448 -7.51 -21.79 -0.11
CA THR A 448 -8.15 -20.69 0.64
C THR A 448 -9.65 -20.70 0.44
N PHE A 449 -10.40 -20.69 1.55
CA PHE A 449 -11.86 -20.59 1.56
C PHE A 449 -12.31 -19.43 2.46
N ASP A 450 -12.88 -18.39 1.86
CA ASP A 450 -13.34 -17.19 2.56
C ASP A 450 -14.88 -17.11 2.56
N LEU A 451 -15.47 -17.19 3.75
CA LEU A 451 -16.89 -17.09 4.05
C LEU A 451 -17.17 -15.88 4.97
N GLU A 452 -16.23 -14.95 5.13
CA GLU A 452 -16.38 -13.82 6.05
C GLU A 452 -17.67 -13.06 5.70
N GLY A 453 -18.59 -12.87 6.65
CA GLY A 453 -19.80 -12.07 6.43
C GLY A 453 -20.99 -12.84 5.84
N CYS A 454 -20.90 -14.16 5.67
CA CYS A 454 -22.08 -15.02 5.38
C CYS A 454 -23.02 -15.08 6.60
N SER A 455 -23.75 -13.99 6.84
CA SER A 455 -24.45 -13.67 8.09
C SER A 455 -25.70 -14.52 8.36
N ARG A 456 -26.11 -15.35 7.40
CA ARG A 456 -27.20 -16.33 7.52
C ARG A 456 -26.74 -17.80 7.51
N LEU A 457 -25.44 -18.07 7.39
CA LEU A 457 -24.87 -19.40 7.40
C LEU A 457 -24.89 -19.97 8.83
N GLU A 458 -25.87 -20.82 9.14
CA GLU A 458 -26.03 -21.42 10.48
C GLU A 458 -25.29 -22.75 10.66
N ILE A 459 -25.04 -23.48 9.56
CA ILE A 459 -24.45 -24.83 9.54
C ILE A 459 -23.29 -24.86 8.54
N PHE A 460 -22.16 -25.45 8.93
CA PHE A 460 -21.04 -25.78 8.05
C PHE A 460 -21.15 -27.26 7.63
N PRO A 461 -20.87 -27.63 6.36
CA PRO A 461 -21.14 -28.97 5.82
C PRO A 461 -20.20 -30.06 6.38
N GLU A 462 -20.64 -31.31 6.29
CA GLU A 462 -19.88 -32.45 6.78
C GLU A 462 -18.71 -32.82 5.83
N VAL A 463 -17.49 -32.72 6.34
CA VAL A 463 -16.22 -32.93 5.61
C VAL A 463 -15.85 -34.42 5.62
N MET A 464 -16.48 -35.21 4.75
CA MET A 464 -16.41 -36.69 4.79
C MET A 464 -15.03 -37.31 4.53
N ASP A 465 -14.07 -36.55 3.98
CA ASP A 465 -12.74 -37.03 3.58
C ASP A 465 -11.67 -35.92 3.76
N THR A 466 -10.37 -36.25 3.76
CA THR A 466 -9.31 -35.28 4.12
C THR A 466 -9.09 -34.20 3.06
N MET A 467 -8.76 -32.98 3.53
CA MET A 467 -8.29 -31.87 2.70
C MET A 467 -6.91 -31.46 3.22
N GLU A 468 -5.90 -31.57 2.36
CA GLU A 468 -4.48 -31.39 2.70
C GLU A 468 -3.91 -30.05 2.24
N GLU A 469 -4.43 -29.48 1.15
CA GLU A 469 -3.98 -28.17 0.63
C GLU A 469 -4.65 -26.96 1.31
N LEU A 470 -5.83 -27.14 1.93
CA LEU A 470 -6.60 -26.05 2.54
C LEU A 470 -5.88 -25.48 3.78
N TYR A 471 -5.12 -24.41 3.60
CA TYR A 471 -4.35 -23.75 4.65
C TYR A 471 -5.10 -22.59 5.30
N GLU A 472 -6.04 -21.94 4.62
CA GLU A 472 -6.80 -20.79 5.14
C GLU A 472 -8.32 -20.96 5.05
N LEU A 473 -9.01 -20.76 6.19
CA LEU A 473 -10.46 -20.75 6.31
C LEU A 473 -10.92 -19.56 7.16
N ASP A 474 -11.65 -18.61 6.55
CA ASP A 474 -12.28 -17.50 7.27
C ASP A 474 -13.80 -17.66 7.35
N LEU A 475 -14.30 -17.91 8.55
CA LEU A 475 -15.71 -18.02 8.91
C LEU A 475 -16.20 -16.79 9.70
N SER A 476 -15.43 -15.70 9.73
CA SER A 476 -15.76 -14.52 10.52
C SER A 476 -17.15 -13.94 10.17
N ARG A 477 -17.82 -13.33 11.14
CA ARG A 477 -19.14 -12.69 10.99
C ARG A 477 -20.30 -13.63 10.55
N THR A 478 -20.10 -14.95 10.53
CA THR A 478 -21.14 -15.96 10.25
C THR A 478 -22.11 -16.19 11.43
N ALA A 479 -23.24 -16.86 11.15
CA ALA A 479 -24.26 -17.24 12.14
C ALA A 479 -24.06 -18.64 12.76
N LEU A 480 -22.93 -19.30 12.48
CA LEU A 480 -22.61 -20.66 12.94
C LEU A 480 -22.78 -20.83 14.45
N LYS A 481 -23.50 -21.89 14.85
CA LYS A 481 -23.72 -22.27 16.26
C LYS A 481 -22.63 -23.21 16.80
N GLU A 482 -22.17 -24.10 15.93
CA GLU A 482 -21.09 -25.06 16.14
C GLU A 482 -20.46 -25.42 14.77
N LEU A 483 -19.40 -26.22 14.78
CA LEU A 483 -18.82 -26.85 13.58
C LEU A 483 -18.99 -28.37 13.68
N PRO A 484 -19.17 -29.10 12.57
CA PRO A 484 -19.34 -30.55 12.58
C PRO A 484 -18.06 -31.28 13.01
N SER A 485 -18.20 -32.48 13.57
CA SER A 485 -17.06 -33.30 14.02
C SER A 485 -16.16 -33.80 12.87
N SER A 486 -16.64 -33.72 11.63
CA SER A 486 -15.85 -33.91 10.42
C SER A 486 -14.81 -32.81 10.19
N VAL A 487 -15.02 -31.58 10.69
CA VAL A 487 -14.22 -30.39 10.29
C VAL A 487 -12.71 -30.57 10.56
N GLY A 488 -12.35 -31.43 11.51
CA GLY A 488 -10.95 -31.82 11.73
C GLY A 488 -10.31 -32.63 10.59
N ASN A 489 -11.04 -32.97 9.53
CA ASN A 489 -10.49 -33.57 8.31
C ASN A 489 -9.82 -32.53 7.38
N LEU A 490 -9.98 -31.22 7.65
CA LEU A 490 -9.18 -30.14 7.04
C LEU A 490 -7.78 -30.13 7.67
N ILE A 491 -6.97 -31.16 7.39
CA ILE A 491 -5.71 -31.43 8.09
C ILE A 491 -4.56 -30.51 7.67
N GLY A 492 -4.66 -29.86 6.51
CA GLY A 492 -3.73 -28.80 6.07
C GLY A 492 -3.85 -27.48 6.82
N LEU A 493 -4.98 -27.24 7.51
CA LEU A 493 -5.41 -25.90 7.94
C LEU A 493 -4.41 -25.22 8.89
N GLU A 494 -3.79 -24.13 8.43
CA GLU A 494 -2.86 -23.27 9.20
C GLU A 494 -3.58 -22.07 9.85
N TYR A 495 -4.58 -21.48 9.20
CA TYR A 495 -5.26 -20.26 9.63
C TYR A 495 -6.78 -20.48 9.71
N LEU A 496 -7.32 -20.54 10.94
CA LEU A 496 -8.76 -20.55 11.18
C LEU A 496 -9.20 -19.24 11.82
N ARG A 497 -10.05 -18.49 11.11
CA ARG A 497 -10.60 -17.21 11.57
C ARG A 497 -12.11 -17.34 11.75
N MET A 498 -12.59 -16.88 12.89
CA MET A 498 -13.98 -16.97 13.34
C MET A 498 -14.34 -15.69 14.12
N LYS A 499 -13.96 -14.52 13.61
CA LYS A 499 -14.10 -13.24 14.32
C LYS A 499 -15.57 -12.79 14.32
N ASN A 500 -16.09 -12.44 15.49
CA ASN A 500 -17.46 -11.99 15.72
C ASN A 500 -18.54 -13.02 15.35
N CYS A 501 -18.24 -14.32 15.37
CA CYS A 501 -19.22 -15.40 15.29
C CYS A 501 -20.05 -15.46 16.58
N LYS A 502 -20.97 -14.50 16.76
CA LYS A 502 -21.71 -14.27 18.01
C LYS A 502 -22.51 -15.49 18.48
N ASN A 503 -22.97 -16.32 17.54
CA ASN A 503 -23.78 -17.50 17.81
C ASN A 503 -22.97 -18.72 18.27
N LEU A 504 -21.64 -18.73 18.08
CA LEU A 504 -20.78 -19.88 18.32
C LEU A 504 -20.76 -20.26 19.80
N VAL A 505 -21.24 -21.46 20.14
CA VAL A 505 -21.36 -21.95 21.52
C VAL A 505 -20.15 -22.78 21.94
N CYS A 506 -19.63 -23.63 21.04
CA CYS A 506 -18.49 -24.49 21.29
C CYS A 506 -17.72 -24.82 20.00
N LEU A 507 -16.52 -25.39 20.16
CA LEU A 507 -15.74 -26.02 19.10
C LEU A 507 -15.92 -27.55 19.20
N PRO A 508 -15.91 -28.29 18.08
CA PRO A 508 -16.12 -29.74 18.09
C PRO A 508 -14.93 -30.51 18.66
N ASP A 509 -15.20 -31.69 19.20
CA ASP A 509 -14.21 -32.63 19.76
C ASP A 509 -13.01 -32.86 18.84
N SER A 510 -13.27 -32.93 17.53
CA SER A 510 -12.29 -33.18 16.47
C SER A 510 -11.22 -32.11 16.29
N PHE A 511 -11.29 -30.98 17.02
CA PHE A 511 -10.36 -29.86 16.89
C PHE A 511 -8.88 -30.27 17.10
N TYR A 512 -8.62 -31.38 17.81
CA TYR A 512 -7.27 -31.95 17.92
C TYR A 512 -6.70 -32.53 16.62
N LYS A 513 -7.49 -32.70 15.55
CA LYS A 513 -6.94 -33.18 14.27
C LYS A 513 -6.12 -32.12 13.54
N PHE A 514 -6.28 -30.84 13.88
CA PHE A 514 -5.66 -29.67 13.23
C PHE A 514 -4.16 -29.51 13.56
N LYS A 515 -3.35 -30.46 13.09
CA LYS A 515 -1.89 -30.52 13.36
C LYS A 515 -1.09 -29.37 12.75
N SER A 516 -1.57 -28.79 11.66
CA SER A 516 -0.90 -27.68 10.95
C SER A 516 -1.28 -26.30 11.50
N LEU A 517 -2.34 -26.20 12.31
CA LEU A 517 -2.95 -24.93 12.71
C LEU A 517 -1.95 -24.04 13.46
N LEU A 518 -1.54 -22.94 12.83
CA LEU A 518 -0.63 -21.93 13.36
C LEU A 518 -1.39 -20.80 14.06
N CYS A 519 -2.59 -20.47 13.58
CA CYS A 519 -3.35 -19.29 14.00
C CYS A 519 -4.85 -19.59 14.17
N LEU A 520 -5.39 -19.27 15.35
CA LEU A 520 -6.81 -19.34 15.67
C LEU A 520 -7.29 -17.98 16.19
N SER A 521 -8.27 -17.36 15.51
CA SER A 521 -8.88 -16.09 15.94
C SER A 521 -10.38 -16.23 16.12
N LEU A 522 -10.81 -16.22 17.39
CA LEU A 522 -12.19 -16.29 17.89
C LEU A 522 -12.65 -14.93 18.45
N CYS A 523 -12.03 -13.84 17.98
CA CYS A 523 -12.23 -12.49 18.51
C CYS A 523 -13.68 -12.02 18.33
N GLY A 524 -14.44 -11.91 19.42
CA GLY A 524 -15.85 -11.48 19.43
C GLY A 524 -16.87 -12.62 19.47
N CYS A 525 -16.46 -13.87 19.73
CA CYS A 525 -17.37 -15.01 19.95
C CYS A 525 -18.04 -14.92 21.34
N SER A 526 -19.03 -14.03 21.46
CA SER A 526 -19.65 -13.66 22.74
C SER A 526 -20.37 -14.80 23.48
N ASN A 527 -20.82 -15.84 22.78
CA ASN A 527 -21.56 -16.96 23.38
C ASN A 527 -20.69 -18.19 23.65
N LEU A 528 -19.38 -18.13 23.36
CA LEU A 528 -18.48 -19.28 23.41
C LEU A 528 -18.27 -19.74 24.87
N VAL A 529 -18.66 -20.98 25.17
CA VAL A 529 -18.64 -21.55 26.52
C VAL A 529 -17.23 -22.06 26.85
N VAL A 530 -16.33 -21.15 27.20
CA VAL A 530 -14.88 -21.43 27.29
C VAL A 530 -14.44 -22.33 28.45
N LYS A 531 -15.34 -22.70 29.38
CA LYS A 531 -15.11 -23.88 30.25
C LYS A 531 -14.87 -25.17 29.44
N ASN A 532 -15.40 -25.21 28.22
CA ASN A 532 -15.34 -26.32 27.29
C ASN A 532 -14.44 -26.07 26.06
N LEU A 533 -13.62 -25.00 26.07
CA LEU A 533 -12.64 -24.77 25.00
C LEU A 533 -11.58 -25.88 25.06
N PHE A 534 -11.56 -26.74 24.04
CA PHE A 534 -10.81 -28.00 24.00
C PHE A 534 -11.30 -29.07 25.01
N THR A 535 -12.62 -29.27 25.12
CA THR A 535 -13.25 -30.43 25.81
C THR A 535 -14.17 -31.20 24.87
N SER A 536 -14.42 -32.48 25.13
CA SER A 536 -15.32 -33.32 24.31
C SER A 536 -16.81 -33.21 24.69
N VAL A 537 -17.70 -33.63 23.78
CA VAL A 537 -19.16 -33.62 23.93
C VAL A 537 -19.56 -34.23 25.28
N GLY A 538 -20.40 -33.49 26.01
CA GLY A 538 -20.76 -33.80 27.40
C GLY A 538 -19.82 -33.19 28.44
N GLY A 539 -18.89 -32.30 28.05
CA GLY A 539 -18.05 -31.53 28.97
C GLY A 539 -16.95 -32.34 29.65
N ARG A 540 -16.48 -33.42 29.01
CA ARG A 540 -15.34 -34.20 29.51
C ARG A 540 -14.05 -33.55 29.01
N PRO A 541 -12.99 -33.40 29.84
CA PRO A 541 -11.71 -32.93 29.34
C PRO A 541 -11.22 -33.81 28.19
N VAL A 542 -10.77 -33.19 27.09
CA VAL A 542 -9.97 -33.88 26.06
C VAL A 542 -8.73 -34.46 26.75
N ASN A 543 -8.34 -35.70 26.45
CA ASN A 543 -7.25 -36.32 27.19
C ASN A 543 -5.94 -35.57 26.91
N GLN A 544 -5.04 -35.58 27.89
CA GLN A 544 -3.73 -34.93 27.79
C GLN A 544 -2.89 -35.40 26.59
N LYS A 545 -3.18 -36.59 26.04
CA LYS A 545 -2.55 -37.14 24.82
C LYS A 545 -3.11 -36.52 23.53
N ASP A 546 -4.37 -36.13 23.54
CA ASP A 546 -5.09 -35.69 22.36
C ASP A 546 -4.76 -34.20 22.08
N LEU A 547 -4.48 -33.41 23.13
CA LEU A 547 -3.99 -32.02 23.02
C LEU A 547 -2.63 -31.89 22.30
N HIS A 548 -1.85 -32.96 22.14
CA HIS A 548 -0.71 -32.98 21.22
C HIS A 548 -1.10 -32.68 19.77
N GLY A 549 -2.37 -32.85 19.42
CA GLY A 549 -2.92 -32.55 18.10
C GLY A 549 -2.89 -31.07 17.69
N LEU A 550 -2.80 -30.15 18.65
CA LEU A 550 -2.63 -28.71 18.42
C LEU A 550 -1.18 -28.25 18.64
N SER A 551 -0.21 -29.14 18.38
CA SER A 551 1.22 -28.88 18.66
C SER A 551 1.78 -27.65 17.96
N SER A 552 1.24 -27.26 16.82
CA SER A 552 1.79 -26.21 15.96
C SER A 552 1.19 -24.82 16.20
N LEU A 553 0.17 -24.70 17.08
CA LEU A 553 -0.55 -23.46 17.31
C LEU A 553 0.36 -22.41 17.95
N LYS A 554 0.73 -21.40 17.16
CA LYS A 554 1.55 -20.25 17.58
C LYS A 554 0.73 -19.09 18.11
N LYS A 555 -0.48 -18.86 17.58
CA LYS A 555 -1.27 -17.66 17.85
C LYS A 555 -2.72 -17.99 18.19
N LEU A 556 -3.17 -17.53 19.35
CA LEU A 556 -4.54 -17.66 19.83
C LEU A 556 -5.11 -16.29 20.20
N ASP A 557 -6.12 -15.83 19.46
CA ASP A 557 -6.84 -14.58 19.71
C ASP A 557 -8.28 -14.86 20.15
N LEU A 558 -8.56 -14.58 21.42
CA LEU A 558 -9.85 -14.76 22.10
C LEU A 558 -10.47 -13.41 22.52
N SER A 559 -9.97 -12.30 21.98
CA SER A 559 -10.44 -10.94 22.28
C SER A 559 -11.96 -10.79 22.27
N LYS A 560 -12.52 -9.88 23.09
CA LYS A 560 -13.95 -9.53 23.19
C LYS A 560 -14.88 -10.71 23.55
N SER A 561 -14.34 -11.82 24.02
CA SER A 561 -15.13 -12.98 24.44
C SER A 561 -15.61 -12.82 25.89
N ASN A 562 -16.76 -13.41 26.23
CA ASN A 562 -17.35 -13.34 27.57
C ASN A 562 -16.70 -14.32 28.58
N LEU A 563 -15.37 -14.43 28.55
CA LEU A 563 -14.61 -15.37 29.38
C LEU A 563 -14.72 -14.95 30.84
N GLU A 564 -15.15 -15.84 31.74
CA GLU A 564 -14.97 -15.63 33.19
C GLU A 564 -13.65 -16.23 33.69
N ASN A 565 -13.30 -17.41 33.15
CA ASN A 565 -12.12 -18.20 33.50
C ASN A 565 -11.59 -18.86 32.22
N PHE A 566 -10.29 -19.13 32.16
CA PHE A 566 -9.61 -19.76 31.03
C PHE A 566 -9.31 -21.25 31.30
N PRO A 567 -9.30 -22.14 30.29
CA PRO A 567 -8.88 -23.53 30.47
C PRO A 567 -7.49 -23.69 31.07
N THR A 568 -7.37 -24.51 32.11
CA THR A 568 -6.08 -24.89 32.72
C THR A 568 -5.24 -25.82 31.86
N THR A 569 -5.79 -26.29 30.72
CA THR A 569 -5.12 -27.07 29.68
C THR A 569 -4.17 -26.24 28.80
N ILE A 570 -4.32 -24.91 28.74
CA ILE A 570 -3.53 -24.06 27.82
C ILE A 570 -2.00 -24.19 28.04
N LYS A 571 -1.57 -24.49 29.27
CA LYS A 571 -0.16 -24.75 29.62
C LYS A 571 0.49 -25.93 28.88
N GLN A 572 -0.31 -26.76 28.21
CA GLN A 572 0.12 -27.98 27.52
C GLN A 572 0.42 -27.76 26.04
N PHE A 573 0.09 -26.58 25.48
CA PHE A 573 0.35 -26.23 24.09
C PHE A 573 1.86 -25.97 23.92
N PRO A 574 2.60 -26.77 23.12
CA PRO A 574 4.06 -26.73 23.14
C PRO A 574 4.65 -25.56 22.34
N CYS A 575 3.91 -24.97 21.39
CA CYS A 575 4.42 -23.91 20.50
C CYS A 575 3.60 -22.60 20.53
N LEU A 576 2.74 -22.38 21.54
CA LEU A 576 1.93 -21.15 21.61
C LEU A 576 2.79 -19.95 22.02
N GLU A 577 3.11 -19.10 21.04
CA GLU A 577 3.97 -17.93 21.15
C GLU A 577 3.16 -16.65 21.49
N GLU A 578 1.96 -16.50 20.96
CA GLU A 578 1.06 -15.36 21.15
C GLU A 578 -0.32 -15.74 21.74
N LEU A 579 -0.72 -15.08 22.83
CA LEU A 579 -2.07 -15.17 23.42
C LEU A 579 -2.69 -13.77 23.58
N ILE A 580 -3.80 -13.53 22.89
CA ILE A 580 -4.48 -12.22 22.82
C ILE A 580 -5.89 -12.35 23.43
N MET A 581 -6.17 -11.52 24.45
CA MET A 581 -7.40 -11.54 25.25
C MET A 581 -8.03 -10.14 25.49
N ARG A 582 -7.48 -9.08 24.91
CA ARG A 582 -8.28 -8.13 24.09
C ARG A 582 -9.70 -7.80 24.54
N LYS A 583 -9.97 -7.10 25.63
CA LYS A 583 -11.32 -6.70 26.09
C LYS A 583 -12.20 -7.84 26.62
N CYS A 584 -11.63 -8.92 27.15
CA CYS A 584 -12.37 -9.99 27.84
C CYS A 584 -12.85 -9.53 29.23
N LYS A 585 -13.86 -8.64 29.25
CA LYS A 585 -14.25 -7.87 30.45
C LYS A 585 -14.73 -8.67 31.66
N ARG A 586 -15.06 -9.95 31.52
CA ARG A 586 -15.48 -10.84 32.61
C ARG A 586 -14.34 -11.68 33.21
N LEU A 587 -13.15 -11.65 32.61
CA LEU A 587 -12.06 -12.59 32.89
C LEU A 587 -11.45 -12.28 34.26
N LYS A 588 -11.65 -13.16 35.24
CA LYS A 588 -11.22 -12.96 36.64
C LYS A 588 -9.77 -13.36 36.91
N SER A 589 -9.29 -14.42 36.29
CA SER A 589 -7.94 -14.94 36.54
C SER A 589 -7.31 -15.58 35.30
N LEU A 590 -5.98 -15.57 35.27
CA LEU A 590 -5.21 -16.29 34.26
C LEU A 590 -4.89 -17.73 34.71
N PRO A 591 -4.82 -18.69 33.76
CA PRO A 591 -4.36 -20.04 34.02
C PRO A 591 -2.83 -20.07 34.11
N GLU A 592 -2.25 -21.23 34.42
CA GLU A 592 -0.83 -21.47 34.09
C GLU A 592 -0.65 -21.37 32.56
N LEU A 593 0.40 -20.67 32.12
CA LEU A 593 0.65 -20.36 30.71
C LEU A 593 1.61 -21.37 30.06
N PRO A 594 1.53 -21.61 28.73
CA PRO A 594 2.42 -22.56 28.05
C PRO A 594 3.88 -22.07 27.99
N PRO A 595 4.88 -22.96 28.12
CA PRO A 595 6.30 -22.57 28.17
C PRO A 595 6.87 -21.84 26.94
N SER A 596 6.18 -21.88 25.81
CA SER A 596 6.56 -21.18 24.57
C SER A 596 6.10 -19.73 24.48
N LEU A 597 5.24 -19.27 25.40
CA LEU A 597 4.59 -17.98 25.27
C LEU A 597 5.60 -16.83 25.36
N VAL A 598 5.59 -15.95 24.35
CA VAL A 598 6.45 -14.75 24.30
C VAL A 598 5.63 -13.47 24.26
N TYR A 599 4.33 -13.54 23.94
CA TYR A 599 3.44 -12.39 23.89
C TYR A 599 2.09 -12.69 24.56
N LEU A 600 1.75 -11.88 25.56
CA LEU A 600 0.46 -11.89 26.24
C LEU A 600 -0.16 -10.49 26.21
N ASP A 601 -1.40 -10.38 25.72
CA ASP A 601 -2.11 -9.11 25.64
C ASP A 601 -3.51 -9.19 26.25
N ALA A 602 -3.70 -8.57 27.41
CA ALA A 602 -4.95 -8.52 28.17
C ALA A 602 -5.50 -7.08 28.29
N ASP A 603 -5.24 -6.21 27.31
CA ASP A 603 -5.79 -4.84 27.24
C ASP A 603 -7.32 -4.80 27.43
N ASP A 604 -7.81 -3.99 28.38
CA ASP A 604 -9.25 -3.78 28.70
C ASP A 604 -9.96 -5.04 29.28
N CYS A 605 -9.20 -5.94 29.92
CA CYS A 605 -9.73 -7.00 30.78
C CYS A 605 -10.10 -6.46 32.18
N THR A 606 -11.15 -5.64 32.24
CA THR A 606 -11.52 -4.83 33.42
C THR A 606 -11.72 -5.59 34.73
N SER A 607 -12.21 -6.84 34.70
CA SER A 607 -12.45 -7.66 35.89
C SER A 607 -11.31 -8.63 36.24
N LEU A 608 -10.12 -8.45 35.67
CA LEU A 608 -8.97 -9.32 35.97
C LEU A 608 -8.43 -9.03 37.38
N GLU A 609 -8.59 -9.99 38.28
CA GLU A 609 -8.20 -9.94 39.70
C GLU A 609 -6.85 -10.61 39.95
N ASP A 610 -6.59 -11.78 39.34
CA ASP A 610 -5.34 -12.53 39.59
C ASP A 610 -4.56 -12.94 38.32
N VAL A 611 -3.25 -12.76 38.45
CA VAL A 611 -2.20 -13.10 37.47
C VAL A 611 -1.07 -13.92 38.11
N SER A 612 -1.23 -14.38 39.34
CA SER A 612 -0.18 -15.11 40.09
C SER A 612 0.38 -16.33 39.36
N SER A 613 -0.42 -16.94 38.48
CA SER A 613 -0.04 -18.08 37.64
C SER A 613 1.16 -17.82 36.72
N ILE A 614 1.38 -16.57 36.28
CA ILE A 614 2.50 -16.18 35.41
C ILE A 614 3.85 -16.42 36.12
N LYS A 615 3.89 -16.47 37.46
CA LYS A 615 5.08 -16.83 38.25
C LYS A 615 5.89 -17.97 37.62
N LYS A 616 5.22 -19.07 37.31
CA LYS A 616 5.83 -20.33 36.82
C LYS A 616 6.42 -20.21 35.42
N HIS A 617 6.23 -19.07 34.77
CA HIS A 617 6.77 -18.77 33.45
C HIS A 617 8.16 -18.11 33.53
N PHE A 618 8.41 -17.28 34.55
CA PHE A 618 9.75 -16.71 34.81
C PHE A 618 10.75 -17.77 35.32
N GLU A 619 10.27 -18.85 35.91
CA GLU A 619 11.08 -19.95 36.46
C GLU A 619 11.61 -20.92 35.36
N GLN A 620 11.43 -20.59 34.07
CA GLN A 620 11.73 -21.48 32.94
C GLN A 620 13.09 -21.19 32.28
N ALA A 621 13.81 -22.25 31.92
CA ALA A 621 15.16 -22.18 31.35
C ALA A 621 15.26 -21.33 30.07
N LEU A 622 14.19 -21.31 29.24
CA LEU A 622 14.11 -20.52 27.99
C LEU A 622 14.34 -19.02 28.18
N PHE A 623 13.97 -18.46 29.34
CA PHE A 623 14.21 -17.05 29.68
C PHE A 623 15.47 -16.85 30.55
N CYS A 624 16.26 -17.92 30.73
CA CYS A 624 17.43 -18.02 31.60
C CYS A 624 18.73 -18.48 30.88
N GLU A 625 18.68 -18.84 29.59
CA GLU A 625 19.84 -19.23 28.76
C GLU A 625 20.56 -18.02 28.13
N ASP A 626 21.90 -18.05 28.01
CA ASP A 626 22.68 -16.89 27.55
C ASP A 626 22.77 -16.88 26.01
N GLY A 627 22.27 -15.80 25.38
CA GLY A 627 22.26 -15.63 23.92
C GLY A 627 20.89 -15.75 23.24
N SER A 628 19.80 -15.95 23.99
CA SER A 628 18.45 -16.02 23.42
C SER A 628 17.85 -14.63 23.17
N ASN A 629 17.58 -14.28 21.90
CA ASN A 629 16.88 -13.04 21.52
C ASN A 629 15.35 -13.08 21.76
N ARG A 630 14.85 -13.95 22.65
CA ARG A 630 13.41 -14.13 22.92
C ARG A 630 12.97 -13.20 24.04
N TRP A 631 12.09 -12.26 23.72
CA TRP A 631 11.53 -11.29 24.67
C TRP A 631 10.12 -11.73 25.11
N LEU A 632 9.88 -11.79 26.42
CA LEU A 632 8.54 -11.95 26.98
C LEU A 632 7.89 -10.57 27.10
N LYS A 633 6.82 -10.32 26.34
CA LYS A 633 6.05 -9.06 26.34
C LYS A 633 4.67 -9.29 26.96
N LEU A 634 4.41 -8.64 28.09
CA LEU A 634 3.14 -8.71 28.82
C LEU A 634 2.44 -7.35 28.81
N ILE A 635 1.20 -7.28 28.32
CA ILE A 635 0.39 -6.05 28.25
C ILE A 635 -0.84 -6.19 29.17
N PHE A 636 -0.93 -5.30 30.15
CA PHE A 636 -2.05 -5.18 31.10
C PHE A 636 -2.54 -3.73 31.16
N THR A 637 -3.24 -3.33 30.10
CA THR A 637 -3.89 -2.02 29.99
C THR A 637 -5.30 -2.10 30.57
N ASN A 638 -5.77 -1.11 31.35
CA ASN A 638 -7.15 -1.03 31.88
C ASN A 638 -7.62 -2.23 32.76
N CYS A 639 -6.71 -3.01 33.34
CA CYS A 639 -7.04 -4.15 34.20
C CYS A 639 -7.21 -3.72 35.68
N PHE A 640 -8.30 -3.01 35.98
CA PHE A 640 -8.46 -2.27 37.25
C PHE A 640 -8.43 -3.16 38.51
N GLN A 641 -8.99 -4.37 38.44
CA GLN A 641 -9.20 -5.24 39.61
C GLN A 641 -7.95 -5.97 40.12
N LEU A 642 -6.80 -5.89 39.44
CA LEU A 642 -5.55 -6.63 39.73
C LEU A 642 -4.91 -6.37 41.11
N ASN A 643 -5.51 -5.49 41.92
CA ASN A 643 -4.99 -5.04 43.21
C ASN A 643 -6.10 -4.73 44.24
N GLU A 644 -7.37 -5.09 43.98
CA GLU A 644 -8.50 -4.74 44.87
C GLU A 644 -8.82 -5.79 45.95
N ASN A 645 -8.41 -7.05 45.79
CA ASN A 645 -8.58 -8.13 46.78
C ASN A 645 -7.65 -7.98 48.02
N CYS A 646 -7.51 -6.78 48.56
CA CYS A 646 -6.79 -6.43 49.79
C CYS A 646 -7.69 -5.63 50.76
N THR A 647 -8.95 -6.05 50.90
CA THR A 647 -9.92 -5.46 51.84
C THR A 647 -10.56 -6.49 52.76
N GLU A 648 -10.39 -6.25 54.06
CA GLU A 648 -11.11 -6.83 55.21
C GLU A 648 -10.71 -8.24 55.70
N ASN A 649 -10.10 -8.24 56.90
CA ASN A 649 -10.08 -9.30 57.91
C ASN A 649 -9.21 -10.55 57.67
N ASP A 650 -7.89 -10.43 57.91
CA ASP A 650 -7.33 -10.94 59.18
C ASP A 650 -5.95 -10.34 59.53
N THR A 651 -5.60 -10.25 60.82
CA THR A 651 -4.39 -9.56 61.29
C THR A 651 -3.20 -10.50 61.57
N SER A 652 -2.62 -11.13 60.56
CA SER A 652 -1.28 -11.73 60.67
C SER A 652 -0.60 -12.00 59.32
N VAL A 653 0.73 -11.76 59.25
CA VAL A 653 1.63 -11.97 58.09
C VAL A 653 1.46 -10.94 56.96
N GLU A 654 2.57 -10.65 56.25
CA GLU A 654 2.58 -9.71 55.13
C GLU A 654 1.83 -10.24 53.91
N GLU A 655 0.57 -9.83 53.72
CA GLU A 655 -0.23 -10.14 52.53
C GLU A 655 0.21 -9.31 51.31
N VAL A 656 1.39 -9.64 50.79
CA VAL A 656 2.01 -9.12 49.56
C VAL A 656 1.06 -9.37 48.37
N SER A 657 0.60 -8.31 47.69
CA SER A 657 -0.33 -8.42 46.55
C SER A 657 0.22 -9.27 45.39
N SER A 658 -0.65 -9.82 44.53
CA SER A 658 -0.22 -10.67 43.40
C SER A 658 0.81 -9.99 42.52
N ILE A 659 0.64 -8.69 42.20
CA ILE A 659 1.62 -7.90 41.44
C ILE A 659 2.97 -7.85 42.17
N LYS A 660 3.00 -7.57 43.48
CA LYS A 660 4.25 -7.49 44.27
C LYS A 660 4.96 -8.85 44.37
N LYS A 661 4.23 -9.97 44.45
CA LYS A 661 4.77 -11.35 44.40
C LYS A 661 5.42 -11.65 43.04
N LEU A 662 4.73 -11.26 41.96
CA LEU A 662 5.09 -11.51 40.56
C LEU A 662 6.29 -10.65 40.13
N LEU A 663 6.31 -9.36 40.51
CA LEU A 663 7.44 -8.45 40.33
C LEU A 663 8.73 -8.97 40.98
N LYS A 664 8.68 -9.48 42.23
CA LYS A 664 9.87 -10.03 42.91
C LYS A 664 10.49 -11.25 42.23
N GLN A 665 9.79 -11.90 41.29
CA GLN A 665 10.30 -13.05 40.52
C GLN A 665 10.66 -12.68 39.08
N ALA A 666 9.97 -11.68 38.50
CA ALA A 666 10.32 -11.06 37.21
C ALA A 666 11.79 -10.61 37.13
N VAL A 667 12.38 -10.22 38.27
CA VAL A 667 13.80 -9.89 38.51
C VAL A 667 14.81 -10.85 37.86
N PHE A 668 14.48 -12.14 37.76
CA PHE A 668 15.41 -13.17 37.28
C PHE A 668 15.32 -13.44 35.77
N CYS A 669 14.40 -12.76 35.06
CA CYS A 669 14.13 -12.95 33.63
C CYS A 669 14.99 -12.02 32.75
N LYS A 670 15.58 -12.57 31.67
CA LYS A 670 16.62 -11.90 30.85
C LYS A 670 16.17 -10.89 29.81
N SER A 671 14.88 -10.85 29.53
CA SER A 671 14.34 -10.11 28.39
C SER A 671 12.85 -9.96 28.57
N LEU A 672 12.49 -9.01 29.45
CA LEU A 672 11.15 -8.87 29.97
C LEU A 672 10.62 -7.46 29.71
N GLY A 673 9.66 -7.34 28.79
CA GLY A 673 8.96 -6.10 28.49
C GLY A 673 7.58 -6.10 29.12
N TRP A 674 7.41 -5.38 30.22
CA TRP A 674 6.09 -5.17 30.82
C TRP A 674 5.49 -3.85 30.35
N LEU A 675 4.16 -3.83 30.24
CA LEU A 675 3.39 -2.62 30.06
C LEU A 675 2.10 -2.66 30.88
N PHE A 676 2.11 -1.98 32.02
CA PHE A 676 0.90 -1.49 32.68
C PHE A 676 0.58 -0.09 32.16
N THR A 677 -0.68 0.15 31.80
CA THR A 677 -1.20 1.47 31.36
C THR A 677 -2.65 1.65 31.83
N ASN A 678 -2.93 2.80 32.45
CA ASN A 678 -4.19 3.21 33.09
C ASN A 678 -4.84 2.21 34.09
N CYS A 679 -4.59 2.45 35.38
CA CYS A 679 -5.52 2.09 36.46
C CYS A 679 -6.59 3.20 36.60
N PHE A 680 -7.40 3.36 35.55
CA PHE A 680 -8.17 4.59 35.27
C PHE A 680 -9.46 4.80 36.08
N GLN A 681 -9.50 4.37 37.34
CA GLN A 681 -10.55 4.73 38.32
C GLN A 681 -10.00 5.09 39.71
N LEU A 682 -8.71 5.46 39.80
CA LEU A 682 -8.14 6.08 41.00
C LEU A 682 -8.62 7.54 41.11
N ASP A 683 -9.71 7.75 41.88
CA ASP A 683 -10.40 9.03 42.09
C ASP A 683 -9.41 10.19 42.38
N GLN A 684 -9.64 11.36 41.76
CA GLN A 684 -8.76 12.54 41.88
C GLN A 684 -8.55 13.02 43.33
N LYS A 685 -9.46 12.66 44.25
CA LYS A 685 -9.28 12.88 45.70
C LYS A 685 -7.99 12.26 46.25
N ALA A 686 -7.48 11.20 45.63
CA ALA A 686 -6.25 10.53 46.07
C ALA A 686 -4.95 11.25 45.69
N VAL A 687 -5.02 12.25 44.79
CA VAL A 687 -3.84 12.98 44.26
C VAL A 687 -3.65 14.33 44.97
N SER A 688 -4.52 14.69 45.91
CA SER A 688 -4.51 16.00 46.58
C SER A 688 -4.70 15.94 48.12
N SER A 689 -4.66 14.74 48.70
CA SER A 689 -4.74 14.55 50.16
C SER A 689 -3.40 14.07 50.72
N ALA A 690 -3.05 14.52 51.93
CA ALA A 690 -1.85 14.08 52.65
C ALA A 690 -2.00 12.69 53.31
N GLU A 691 -3.08 11.96 53.02
CA GLU A 691 -3.45 10.69 53.68
C GLU A 691 -3.67 9.52 52.68
N THR A 692 -3.16 9.61 51.44
CA THR A 692 -3.42 8.59 50.38
C THR A 692 -2.19 7.79 49.90
N PRO A 693 -1.59 6.93 50.76
CA PRO A 693 -0.50 6.01 50.41
C PRO A 693 -1.00 4.79 49.61
N LYS A 694 -1.60 5.03 48.43
CA LYS A 694 -2.15 3.97 47.56
C LYS A 694 -1.69 4.03 46.10
N LEU A 695 -1.33 5.20 45.59
CA LEU A 695 -0.81 5.37 44.22
C LEU A 695 0.71 5.19 44.13
N GLU A 696 1.44 5.54 45.18
CA GLU A 696 2.89 5.34 45.28
C GLU A 696 3.24 3.85 45.35
N MET A 697 2.39 3.04 45.97
CA MET A 697 2.71 1.68 46.38
C MET A 697 3.21 0.76 45.24
N PRO A 698 2.64 0.74 44.01
CA PRO A 698 3.20 -0.05 42.90
C PRO A 698 4.54 0.50 42.38
N PHE A 699 4.74 1.82 42.42
CA PHE A 699 5.99 2.48 42.02
C PHE A 699 7.11 2.22 43.04
N GLU A 700 6.83 2.40 44.33
CA GLU A 700 7.75 2.07 45.42
C GLU A 700 8.11 0.58 45.44
N GLN A 701 7.14 -0.30 45.16
CA GLN A 701 7.39 -1.73 45.02
C GLN A 701 8.31 -2.01 43.83
N LEU A 702 8.08 -1.40 42.67
CA LEU A 702 8.93 -1.54 41.49
C LEU A 702 10.36 -1.03 41.76
N VAL A 703 10.50 0.07 42.48
CA VAL A 703 11.79 0.67 42.85
C VAL A 703 12.51 -0.13 43.92
N THR A 704 11.77 -0.73 44.87
CA THR A 704 12.31 -1.68 45.83
C THR A 704 12.77 -2.96 45.13
N VAL A 705 12.00 -3.45 44.16
CA VAL A 705 12.34 -4.61 43.32
C VAL A 705 13.58 -4.34 42.44
N LEU A 706 13.74 -3.11 41.93
CA LEU A 706 14.96 -2.67 41.26
C LEU A 706 16.14 -2.55 42.24
N LYS A 707 15.94 -2.02 43.45
CA LYS A 707 16.98 -1.96 44.50
C LYS A 707 17.41 -3.37 44.94
N ASP A 708 16.47 -4.29 45.15
CA ASP A 708 16.71 -5.73 45.39
C ASP A 708 17.54 -6.34 44.24
N TYR A 709 17.19 -6.08 42.98
CA TYR A 709 17.97 -6.51 41.80
C TYR A 709 19.39 -5.93 41.79
N HIS A 710 19.55 -4.65 42.12
CA HIS A 710 20.86 -3.99 42.19
C HIS A 710 21.71 -4.41 43.39
N GLN A 711 21.12 -5.03 44.42
CA GLN A 711 21.84 -5.67 45.54
C GLN A 711 22.13 -7.17 45.31
N ALA A 712 21.53 -7.81 44.30
CA ALA A 712 21.81 -9.20 43.95
C ALA A 712 23.26 -9.41 43.43
N ARG A 713 23.75 -10.66 43.43
CA ARG A 713 25.13 -10.96 43.00
C ARG A 713 25.37 -10.63 41.50
N PRO A 714 26.60 -10.24 41.11
CA PRO A 714 26.94 -9.97 39.70
C PRO A 714 26.66 -11.13 38.74
N GLU A 715 26.78 -12.38 39.20
CA GLU A 715 26.48 -13.58 38.42
C GLU A 715 24.99 -13.72 38.05
N SER A 716 24.08 -13.27 38.93
CA SER A 716 22.62 -13.33 38.74
C SER A 716 22.03 -12.13 37.99
N LYS A 717 22.74 -11.00 37.92
CA LYS A 717 22.30 -9.81 37.18
C LYS A 717 22.39 -10.06 35.67
N LYS A 718 21.27 -10.05 34.95
CA LYS A 718 21.15 -10.24 33.48
C LYS A 718 20.08 -9.31 32.92
N GLY A 719 20.12 -9.01 31.61
CA GLY A 719 19.45 -7.84 31.01
C GLY A 719 17.97 -7.68 31.40
N THR A 720 17.52 -6.44 31.62
CA THR A 720 16.11 -6.15 31.91
C THR A 720 15.76 -4.73 31.46
N ARG A 721 14.59 -4.59 30.84
CA ARG A 721 14.09 -3.32 30.29
C ARG A 721 12.68 -3.06 30.83
N ILE A 722 12.61 -2.49 32.02
CA ILE A 722 11.34 -2.22 32.69
C ILE A 722 10.79 -0.88 32.20
N VAL A 723 9.53 -0.91 31.80
CA VAL A 723 8.72 0.25 31.41
C VAL A 723 7.44 0.21 32.23
N THR A 724 7.00 1.33 32.79
CA THR A 724 5.75 1.41 33.55
C THR A 724 5.13 2.80 33.40
N CYS A 725 3.80 2.88 33.33
CA CYS A 725 3.06 4.12 33.14
C CYS A 725 1.84 4.17 34.07
N VAL A 726 1.69 5.27 34.82
CA VAL A 726 0.53 5.56 35.67
C VAL A 726 0.06 7.01 35.47
N PRO A 727 -1.21 7.35 35.77
CA PRO A 727 -1.62 8.74 35.94
C PRO A 727 -0.76 9.44 37.00
N GLY A 728 -0.29 10.65 36.71
CA GLY A 728 0.54 11.43 37.62
C GLY A 728 1.08 12.69 36.96
N SER A 729 0.89 13.84 37.61
CA SER A 729 1.32 15.16 37.13
C SER A 729 2.71 15.59 37.60
N GLU A 730 3.32 14.85 38.53
CA GLU A 730 4.58 15.22 39.18
C GLU A 730 5.51 14.01 39.32
N ILE A 731 6.82 14.26 39.33
CA ILE A 731 7.85 13.24 39.63
C ILE A 731 7.86 12.99 41.16
N PRO A 732 7.75 11.74 41.63
CA PRO A 732 7.74 11.40 43.06
C PRO A 732 8.91 11.97 43.87
N GLU A 733 8.68 12.29 45.14
CA GLU A 733 9.68 12.93 46.02
C GLU A 733 10.95 12.11 46.27
N TRP A 734 10.92 10.79 46.09
CA TRP A 734 12.10 9.93 46.27
C TRP A 734 13.11 9.97 45.09
N PHE A 735 12.81 10.69 44.00
CA PHE A 735 13.79 10.93 42.93
C PHE A 735 14.83 11.97 43.37
N ASP A 736 16.10 11.56 43.47
CA ASP A 736 17.21 12.42 43.93
C ASP A 736 17.34 13.73 43.12
N PHE A 737 17.06 13.65 41.81
CA PHE A 737 17.16 14.78 40.90
C PHE A 737 15.87 14.95 40.10
N LYS A 738 15.26 16.13 40.16
CA LYS A 738 14.02 16.51 39.48
C LYS A 738 14.17 17.83 38.73
N SER A 739 13.52 17.97 37.57
CA SER A 739 13.59 19.16 36.72
C SER A 739 12.26 19.44 36.02
N LEU A 740 11.99 20.71 35.75
CA LEU A 740 10.87 21.15 34.91
C LEU A 740 11.29 21.12 33.44
N GLY A 741 10.45 20.53 32.59
CA GLY A 741 10.73 20.29 31.17
C GLY A 741 11.42 18.94 30.90
N SER A 742 12.05 18.84 29.73
CA SER A 742 12.51 17.58 29.14
C SER A 742 13.99 17.25 29.35
N SER A 743 14.69 17.93 30.26
CA SER A 743 16.11 17.64 30.55
C SER A 743 16.54 18.04 31.96
N ILE A 744 17.59 17.39 32.43
CA ILE A 744 18.20 17.63 33.74
C ILE A 744 19.71 17.37 33.67
N ASN A 745 20.51 18.31 34.20
CA ASN A 745 21.95 18.14 34.38
C ASN A 745 22.21 17.88 35.86
N ILE A 746 23.00 16.85 36.16
CA ILE A 746 23.36 16.46 37.53
C ILE A 746 24.88 16.38 37.68
N GLN A 747 25.38 16.81 38.84
CA GLN A 747 26.77 16.58 39.24
C GLN A 747 26.86 15.21 39.91
N LEU A 748 27.85 14.41 39.52
CA LEU A 748 27.98 13.02 39.96
C LEU A 748 28.65 12.98 41.34
N PRO A 749 28.08 12.30 42.37
CA PRO A 749 28.74 12.17 43.67
C PRO A 749 30.15 11.57 43.55
N SER A 750 31.07 11.99 44.41
CA SER A 750 32.46 11.50 44.39
C SER A 750 32.58 9.98 44.63
N GLU A 751 31.60 9.40 45.34
CA GLU A 751 31.41 7.95 45.54
C GLU A 751 31.15 7.19 44.24
N TRP A 752 30.68 7.89 43.19
CA TRP A 752 30.50 7.36 41.84
C TRP A 752 31.85 7.21 41.09
N CYS A 753 32.93 7.79 41.64
CA CYS A 753 34.30 7.79 41.11
C CYS A 753 35.35 7.28 42.13
N SER A 754 34.93 6.67 43.26
CA SER A 754 35.87 6.30 44.33
C SER A 754 36.77 5.14 43.94
N ASN A 755 38.07 5.41 43.79
CA ASN A 755 39.04 4.56 43.10
C ASN A 755 39.55 3.33 43.91
N ASN A 756 38.68 2.64 44.67
CA ASN A 756 39.07 1.50 45.51
C ASN A 756 37.98 0.42 45.64
N SER A 757 38.34 -0.81 45.25
CA SER A 757 37.55 -2.05 45.34
C SER A 757 36.36 -2.19 44.38
N ARG A 758 35.67 -3.35 44.43
CA ARG A 758 34.94 -3.92 43.29
C ARG A 758 33.49 -3.40 43.15
N ILE A 759 33.27 -2.63 42.09
CA ILE A 759 31.98 -2.52 41.36
C ILE A 759 30.83 -1.85 42.15
N ASN A 760 31.00 -0.57 42.51
CA ASN A 760 29.86 0.35 42.68
C ASN A 760 29.24 0.63 41.29
N PHE A 761 28.39 -0.27 40.80
CA PHE A 761 27.86 -0.20 39.43
C PHE A 761 26.92 1.02 39.24
N PRO A 762 27.19 1.93 38.28
CA PRO A 762 26.26 2.98 37.88
C PRO A 762 24.96 2.41 37.32
N CYS A 763 23.83 2.62 37.99
CA CYS A 763 22.53 2.52 37.33
C CYS A 763 21.67 3.75 37.64
N PHE A 764 20.68 3.99 36.79
CA PHE A 764 19.69 5.03 37.00
C PHE A 764 18.30 4.53 36.64
N VAL A 765 17.30 5.02 37.37
CA VAL A 765 15.89 4.99 36.97
C VAL A 765 15.57 6.38 36.45
N ALA A 766 15.13 6.45 35.21
CA ALA A 766 14.73 7.69 34.57
C ALA A 766 13.20 7.78 34.54
N SER A 767 12.63 8.98 34.69
CA SER A 767 11.19 9.17 34.69
C SER A 767 10.79 10.48 34.04
N VAL A 768 9.61 10.50 33.43
CA VAL A 768 9.02 11.70 32.81
C VAL A 768 7.53 11.79 33.11
N VAL A 769 7.08 13.02 33.36
CA VAL A 769 5.67 13.38 33.27
C VAL A 769 5.41 13.85 31.85
N VAL A 770 4.59 13.12 31.09
CA VAL A 770 4.13 13.55 29.76
C VAL A 770 2.69 14.06 29.87
N SER A 771 2.46 15.27 29.36
CA SER A 771 1.13 15.84 29.17
C SER A 771 0.62 15.57 27.77
N PHE A 772 -0.64 15.14 27.69
CA PHE A 772 -1.36 14.85 26.46
C PHE A 772 -2.35 15.97 26.14
N PRO A 773 -2.54 16.34 24.87
CA PRO A 773 -3.61 17.24 24.45
C PRO A 773 -4.96 16.52 24.40
N ASP A 774 -6.05 17.29 24.50
CA ASP A 774 -7.43 16.80 24.32
C ASP A 774 -7.67 16.18 22.90
N SER A 775 -6.76 16.43 21.95
CA SER A 775 -6.72 15.89 20.58
C SER A 775 -6.10 14.49 20.46
N TYR A 776 -5.48 13.94 21.52
CA TYR A 776 -4.61 12.76 21.41
C TYR A 776 -5.39 11.48 21.09
N ASN A 777 -5.20 10.98 19.88
CA ASN A 777 -5.94 9.84 19.32
C ASN A 777 -5.42 8.45 19.73
N GLY A 778 -4.65 8.35 20.81
CA GLY A 778 -4.17 7.07 21.34
C GLY A 778 -3.44 6.23 20.29
N LYS A 779 -2.36 6.78 19.74
CA LYS A 779 -1.39 6.04 18.92
C LYS A 779 -0.28 5.46 19.81
N GLU A 780 0.71 4.82 19.19
CA GLU A 780 1.96 4.53 19.88
C GLU A 780 2.73 5.82 20.22
N LEU A 781 3.51 5.78 21.29
CA LEU A 781 4.36 6.86 21.79
C LEU A 781 5.73 6.26 22.14
N GLY A 782 6.74 6.58 21.34
CA GLY A 782 8.13 6.36 21.72
C GLY A 782 8.57 7.39 22.76
N ILE A 783 9.25 6.94 23.83
CA ILE A 783 9.91 7.78 24.82
C ILE A 783 11.38 7.36 24.89
N ARG A 784 12.28 8.27 24.56
CA ARG A 784 13.73 8.03 24.53
C ARG A 784 14.42 8.94 25.55
N CYS A 785 15.10 8.35 26.53
CA CYS A 785 16.05 9.04 27.38
C CYS A 785 17.45 8.90 26.78
N LYS A 786 18.20 10.00 26.67
CA LYS A 786 19.64 9.99 26.39
C LYS A 786 20.35 10.57 27.61
N CYS A 787 21.29 9.82 28.17
CA CYS A 787 22.21 10.30 29.20
C CYS A 787 23.58 10.55 28.55
N HIS A 788 24.06 11.78 28.64
CA HIS A 788 25.38 12.20 28.17
C HIS A 788 26.28 12.39 29.38
N LEU A 789 27.28 11.52 29.52
CA LEU A 789 28.29 11.56 30.58
C LEU A 789 29.48 12.40 30.13
N LYS A 790 29.92 13.34 30.95
CA LYS A 790 31.10 14.19 30.69
C LYS A 790 32.18 14.02 31.76
N SER A 791 33.43 14.02 31.31
CA SER A 791 34.64 13.98 32.13
C SER A 791 35.25 15.37 32.35
N CYS A 792 36.03 15.50 33.43
CA CYS A 792 36.92 16.64 33.69
C CYS A 792 37.90 16.92 32.52
N ASN A 793 38.20 15.91 31.70
CA ASN A 793 39.15 15.98 30.59
C ASN A 793 38.48 16.20 29.21
N ASP A 794 37.23 16.69 29.18
CA ASP A 794 36.38 16.84 27.98
C ASP A 794 36.02 15.54 27.20
N ASP A 795 36.47 14.37 27.67
CA ASP A 795 35.93 13.05 27.26
C ASP A 795 34.39 13.01 27.47
N SER A 796 33.66 12.45 26.49
CA SER A 796 32.20 12.32 26.51
C SER A 796 31.73 10.92 26.13
N HIS A 797 30.62 10.46 26.71
CA HIS A 797 29.96 9.21 26.34
C HIS A 797 28.44 9.37 26.33
N TYR A 798 27.75 8.63 25.45
CA TYR A 798 26.30 8.69 25.29
C TYR A 798 25.65 7.33 25.57
N LEU A 799 24.83 7.28 26.61
CA LEU A 799 23.92 6.19 26.92
C LEU A 799 22.52 6.54 26.38
N SER A 800 21.81 5.55 25.85
CA SER A 800 20.36 5.63 25.69
C SER A 800 19.64 4.73 26.70
N CYS A 801 18.36 5.02 26.91
CA CYS A 801 17.36 3.97 27.07
C CYS A 801 16.06 4.39 26.36
N TYR A 802 15.36 3.41 25.79
CA TYR A 802 14.16 3.63 24.97
C TYR A 802 12.96 2.85 25.49
N ALA A 803 11.75 3.37 25.28
CA ALA A 803 10.48 2.68 25.45
C ALA A 803 9.54 3.04 24.29
N SER A 804 8.64 2.12 23.92
CA SER A 804 7.61 2.34 22.91
C SER A 804 6.28 1.84 23.48
N ILE A 805 5.28 2.71 23.55
CA ILE A 805 4.09 2.52 24.39
C ILE A 805 2.83 2.87 23.58
N GLY A 806 2.01 1.85 23.30
CA GLY A 806 0.70 2.01 22.68
C GLY A 806 -0.38 2.37 23.70
N PHE A 807 -0.99 3.54 23.54
CA PHE A 807 -2.35 3.78 24.04
C PHE A 807 -3.36 3.42 22.92
N LYS A 808 -4.66 3.57 23.17
CA LYS A 808 -5.72 3.45 22.14
C LYS A 808 -6.76 4.55 22.29
N SER A 809 -7.28 5.02 21.17
CA SER A 809 -8.46 5.89 21.11
C SER A 809 -9.68 5.24 21.75
N GLY A 810 -10.57 6.06 22.30
CA GLY A 810 -11.85 5.62 22.89
C GLY A 810 -12.18 6.18 24.28
N LEU A 811 -11.28 6.97 24.87
CA LEU A 811 -11.58 7.76 26.07
C LEU A 811 -12.40 9.00 25.66
N SER A 812 -13.60 9.13 26.22
CA SER A 812 -14.45 10.32 26.10
C SER A 812 -13.99 11.50 26.96
N ASP A 813 -13.05 11.23 27.86
CA ASP A 813 -12.68 12.08 28.98
C ASP A 813 -11.20 12.47 28.92
N LYS A 814 -10.89 13.59 29.56
CA LYS A 814 -9.60 14.29 29.46
C LYS A 814 -8.42 13.37 29.82
N LEU A 815 -7.47 13.20 28.90
CA LEU A 815 -6.19 12.56 29.20
C LEU A 815 -5.39 13.47 30.14
N LEU A 816 -5.28 13.05 31.39
CA LEU A 816 -4.45 13.70 32.40
C LEU A 816 -2.96 13.46 32.10
N ASP A 817 -2.10 14.15 32.85
CA ASP A 817 -0.66 13.90 32.83
C ASP A 817 -0.35 12.47 33.29
N HIS A 818 0.65 11.83 32.67
CA HIS A 818 1.10 10.49 33.04
C HIS A 818 2.58 10.47 33.40
N LEU A 819 2.87 9.75 34.48
CA LEU A 819 4.21 9.44 34.96
C LEU A 819 4.69 8.12 34.34
N PHE A 820 5.75 8.21 33.54
CA PHE A 820 6.45 7.07 32.97
C PHE A 820 7.72 6.78 33.74
N LEU A 821 8.00 5.51 34.00
CA LEU A 821 9.25 5.04 34.60
C LEU A 821 9.99 4.16 33.58
N LEU A 822 11.26 4.47 33.38
CA LEU A 822 12.15 3.89 32.38
C LEU A 822 13.40 3.33 33.08
N TYR A 823 13.65 2.03 32.88
CA TYR A 823 14.87 1.39 33.35
C TYR A 823 15.46 0.51 32.23
N GLY A 824 16.65 0.87 31.75
CA GLY A 824 17.37 0.20 30.66
C GLY A 824 18.69 -0.40 31.14
N GLY A 825 18.63 -1.47 31.94
CA GLY A 825 19.81 -2.07 32.58
C GLY A 825 20.80 -2.75 31.64
N GLU A 826 20.47 -2.89 30.35
CA GLU A 826 21.31 -3.56 29.36
C GLU A 826 22.32 -2.60 28.69
N GLU A 827 21.85 -1.45 28.19
CA GLU A 827 22.68 -0.42 27.53
C GLU A 827 23.78 0.09 28.48
N VAL A 828 23.40 0.38 29.74
CA VAL A 828 24.33 0.81 30.80
C VAL A 828 25.37 -0.29 31.13
N ARG A 829 24.99 -1.57 31.05
CA ARG A 829 25.91 -2.71 31.27
C ARG A 829 26.85 -2.95 30.10
N GLY A 830 26.43 -2.64 28.87
CA GLY A 830 27.32 -2.60 27.70
C GLY A 830 28.46 -1.61 27.93
N PHE A 831 28.10 -0.36 28.24
CA PHE A 831 29.04 0.73 28.55
C PHE A 831 30.02 0.40 29.68
N VAL A 832 29.54 -0.07 30.84
CA VAL A 832 30.42 -0.40 31.96
C VAL A 832 31.37 -1.55 31.60
N LYS A 833 30.96 -2.51 30.76
CA LYS A 833 31.86 -3.56 30.26
C LYS A 833 32.94 -3.02 29.30
N SER A 834 32.65 -1.99 28.51
CA SER A 834 33.60 -1.43 27.52
C SER A 834 34.54 -0.37 28.10
N GLU A 835 34.11 0.41 29.11
CA GLU A 835 34.95 1.45 29.72
C GLU A 835 35.67 1.01 31.00
N ALA A 836 35.36 -0.16 31.59
CA ALA A 836 36.06 -0.68 32.77
C ALA A 836 37.57 -0.96 32.56
N SER A 837 38.06 -0.93 31.32
CA SER A 837 39.48 -1.00 30.96
C SER A 837 40.18 0.35 30.80
N ASN A 838 39.45 1.47 30.86
CA ASN A 838 39.91 2.76 30.33
C ASN A 838 40.23 3.82 31.42
N GLU A 839 40.03 3.50 32.70
CA GLU A 839 40.30 4.38 33.87
C GLU A 839 39.72 5.81 33.76
N ARG A 840 38.60 5.97 33.06
CA ARG A 840 37.92 7.26 32.86
C ARG A 840 37.02 7.63 34.02
N PHE A 841 37.08 8.91 34.42
CA PHE A 841 36.24 9.50 35.45
C PHE A 841 35.26 10.50 34.82
N TYR A 842 33.96 10.28 35.05
CA TYR A 842 32.88 11.17 34.62
C TYR A 842 32.33 11.90 35.85
N ASN A 843 32.17 13.23 35.77
CA ASN A 843 31.78 14.08 36.90
C ASN A 843 30.47 14.85 36.68
N GLU A 844 29.99 14.90 35.44
CA GLU A 844 28.70 15.52 35.07
C GLU A 844 27.89 14.56 34.17
N ALA A 845 26.56 14.59 34.30
CA ALA A 845 25.64 13.84 33.46
C ALA A 845 24.43 14.69 33.05
N SER A 846 24.20 14.79 31.74
CA SER A 846 23.06 15.46 31.14
C SER A 846 22.04 14.44 30.63
N PHE A 847 20.88 14.37 31.27
CA PHE A 847 19.76 13.53 30.82
C PHE A 847 18.80 14.37 29.98
N SER A 848 18.48 13.90 28.78
CA SER A 848 17.57 14.55 27.84
C SER A 848 16.53 13.56 27.34
N PHE A 849 15.26 13.96 27.40
CA PHE A 849 14.11 13.13 27.11
C PHE A 849 13.39 13.61 25.85
N TYR A 850 13.10 12.66 24.97
CA TYR A 850 12.51 12.90 23.65
C TYR A 850 11.29 12.01 23.46
N LEU A 851 10.28 12.52 22.74
CA LEU A 851 9.17 11.74 22.21
C LEU A 851 9.47 11.45 20.73
N ASP A 852 9.23 10.22 20.27
CA ASP A 852 9.99 9.63 19.15
C ASP A 852 9.13 8.70 18.26
N ASP A 853 9.06 8.97 16.95
CA ASP A 853 8.17 8.26 16.02
C ASP A 853 8.80 6.98 15.47
N GLY A 854 8.51 5.84 16.12
CA GLY A 854 9.01 4.50 15.76
C GLY A 854 8.74 4.11 14.30
N GLU A 855 9.78 4.28 13.47
CA GLU A 855 9.95 3.85 12.06
C GLU A 855 8.69 3.89 11.16
N THR A 856 7.81 4.88 11.36
CA THR A 856 6.58 5.04 10.57
C THR A 856 6.36 6.49 10.12
N LEU A 857 5.87 6.67 8.90
CA LEU A 857 6.13 7.83 8.04
C LEU A 857 5.30 9.12 8.35
N HIS A 858 4.91 9.36 9.61
CA HIS A 858 3.88 10.34 9.97
C HIS A 858 4.23 11.31 11.14
N LYS A 859 5.34 12.04 10.99
CA LYS A 859 5.86 13.08 11.92
C LYS A 859 4.88 14.17 12.41
N TRP A 860 3.71 14.34 11.81
CA TRP A 860 2.89 15.56 11.92
C TRP A 860 1.87 15.57 13.07
N ILE A 861 1.75 14.50 13.86
CA ILE A 861 0.64 14.35 14.85
C ILE A 861 1.11 14.53 16.31
N TRP A 862 2.41 14.49 16.60
CA TRP A 862 2.94 14.33 17.97
C TRP A 862 3.46 15.64 18.60
N SER A 863 3.49 16.74 17.85
CA SER A 863 4.03 18.05 18.26
C SER A 863 3.31 18.72 19.43
N GLU A 864 2.15 18.20 19.83
CA GLU A 864 1.33 18.71 20.94
C GLU A 864 1.62 18.01 22.29
N CYS A 865 2.13 16.77 22.29
CA CYS A 865 2.53 16.07 23.51
C CYS A 865 3.84 16.63 24.07
N LYS A 866 3.94 16.84 25.39
CA LYS A 866 5.08 17.52 26.01
C LYS A 866 5.52 16.85 27.30
N VAL A 867 6.84 16.73 27.50
CA VAL A 867 7.42 16.37 28.81
C VAL A 867 7.34 17.60 29.72
N LYS A 868 6.50 17.55 30.75
CA LYS A 868 6.32 18.63 31.75
C LYS A 868 7.40 18.62 32.82
N GLN A 869 7.82 17.43 33.24
CA GLN A 869 8.84 17.22 34.25
C GLN A 869 9.67 15.99 33.89
N CYS A 870 10.92 15.95 34.34
CA CYS A 870 11.73 14.75 34.30
C CYS A 870 12.47 14.52 35.62
N GLY A 871 12.76 13.24 35.90
CA GLY A 871 13.39 12.78 37.12
C GLY A 871 14.45 11.72 36.84
N VAL A 872 15.50 11.72 37.67
CA VAL A 872 16.55 10.69 37.68
C VAL A 872 16.83 10.29 39.11
N HIS A 873 16.72 9.00 39.40
CA HIS A 873 17.13 8.39 40.68
C HIS A 873 18.33 7.48 40.41
N LEU A 874 19.41 7.66 41.16
CA LEU A 874 20.63 6.88 41.04
C LEU A 874 20.54 5.61 41.88
N LEU A 875 20.82 4.48 41.25
CA LEU A 875 20.88 3.19 41.91
C LEU A 875 22.33 2.72 41.99
N PHE A 876 22.88 2.80 43.20
CA PHE A 876 24.18 2.24 43.56
C PHE A 876 24.02 0.75 43.91
N ALA A 877 24.98 -0.06 43.47
CA ALA A 877 25.19 -1.40 44.03
C ALA A 877 26.17 -1.31 45.21
N ASN A 878 25.83 -1.95 46.31
CA ASN A 878 26.71 -2.21 47.47
C ASN A 878 27.32 -3.63 47.37
#